data_AF-A0A817SAZ7-F1
#
_entry.id   AF-A0A817SAZ7-F1
#
_cell.length_a   1.000
_cell.length_b   1.000
_cell.length_c   1.000
_cell.angle_alpha   90.00
_cell.angle_beta   90.00
_cell.angle_gamma   90.00
#
_symmetry.space_group_name_H-M   'P 1'
#
loop_
_entity.id
_entity.type
_entity.pdbx_description
1 polymer ?
#
loop_
_entity_poly.entity_id
_entity_poly.type
_entity_poly.pdbx_seq_one_letter_code
_entity_poly.pdbx_strand_id
1 'polypeptide(L)'
;MAIKPFFIIFFIGTVNSQLRCIFDRPILGEYYSYENGLETHTSFKKNGNIDRLFYRRESGRGATANIITVLDNHALGECVYLNWRANPFRHVSRHHYELIYRDKKKSCYQCYEIYNRTRNILQIRKSECDEVTSLSTNQMNIQDLCLTINEEAEFDTLFLKTYSAEECRATIYGTYHFTYEFREGGIGICDNPISRLVSCASDDSGVFIYTTSNHIKYALVNGDHGIIRTLDLPIYITKIKGNSVFCLDREVRTRLLNIDPTEYKFKLALINRKYDEVLHMVRTAKLVGQSILAYLQKKGYPEVALHFVKDEKTRFGLALECGNIDVITCVIIITYEIYRLLLRPRNKLSIIKNYDVPSILFSKQDFEQNSYTLEPFYISLPNFSDDEARNWFYSSSYYKAYSKKCPLGSCEEKGFFFNDTKEHLSVNIFLVKNGLYLNDECGYNYKDDAIQRTFKNSDEVTVIYDKAILYTVPDGWSFQHFLDGIGPKLSHSRSYLQKYPDAKVIILQGVRFDRSVKEIWSMLGVEESERIIHYTRDMKIGAHLLINPCRTPGIHPRLWQDARLMYWSISGIPNPSSESKRNNLIYIQRTGTNAMNSGRLILNEEPFIKVLRDYCSKHSLNYVQYDHSKDKDHIRSRIELFYNAKVIIGVHSGALSNMNFAQSGTTIIEIMPYTSDTSSLPMTCSMFRPEDIKACAGYILYTQARLLNQSYWILPFVINADKNFNVDTTRLQKLFDQI
;
A
#
# COMPACT_ATOMS: atom_id res chain seq x y z
N MET A 1 3.80 -90.05 -4.11
CA MET A 1 4.51 -89.04 -3.31
C MET A 1 3.48 -88.39 -2.39
N ALA A 2 3.76 -88.29 -1.08
CA ALA A 2 2.70 -88.22 -0.07
C ALA A 2 2.16 -86.81 0.22
N ILE A 3 0.94 -86.80 0.75
CA ILE A 3 0.10 -85.65 1.09
C ILE A 3 0.41 -85.18 2.54
N LYS A 4 -0.10 -83.99 2.90
CA LYS A 4 -0.47 -83.55 4.27
C LYS A 4 0.62 -82.81 5.10
N PRO A 5 0.22 -81.96 6.07
CA PRO A 5 -0.18 -80.58 5.76
C PRO A 5 0.50 -79.55 6.68
N PHE A 6 0.54 -78.27 6.30
CA PHE A 6 0.64 -77.20 7.32
C PHE A 6 -0.34 -76.06 7.04
N PHE A 7 -1.01 -75.66 8.11
CA PHE A 7 -2.19 -74.82 8.12
C PHE A 7 -1.98 -73.48 7.39
N ILE A 8 -2.94 -73.15 6.53
CA ILE A 8 -3.33 -71.75 6.36
C ILE A 8 -3.89 -71.32 7.71
N ILE A 9 -3.03 -70.76 8.57
CA ILE A 9 -3.50 -69.87 9.62
C ILE A 9 -3.99 -68.65 8.86
N PHE A 10 -5.29 -68.61 8.61
CA PHE A 10 -5.99 -67.34 8.55
C PHE A 10 -5.72 -66.67 9.90
N PHE A 11 -4.65 -65.88 9.95
CA PHE A 11 -4.78 -64.60 10.61
C PHE A 11 -5.84 -63.87 9.81
N ILE A 12 -7.09 -64.09 10.23
CA ILE A 12 -7.94 -62.97 10.62
C ILE A 12 -7.10 -62.20 11.64
N GLY A 13 -6.11 -61.46 11.14
CA GLY A 13 -5.59 -60.29 11.79
C GLY A 13 -6.82 -59.43 11.86
N THR A 14 -7.46 -59.47 13.04
CA THR A 14 -8.43 -58.48 13.45
C THR A 14 -7.84 -57.15 12.97
N VAL A 15 -8.51 -56.52 11.99
CA VAL A 15 -8.11 -55.20 11.51
C VAL A 15 -8.31 -54.33 12.73
N ASN A 16 -7.23 -54.19 13.48
CA ASN A 16 -7.26 -53.66 14.83
C ASN A 16 -7.58 -52.20 14.62
N SER A 17 -8.85 -51.86 14.80
CA SER A 17 -9.46 -50.64 14.30
C SER A 17 -8.84 -49.48 15.06
N GLN A 18 -7.73 -48.98 14.53
CA GLN A 18 -7.05 -47.82 15.08
C GLN A 18 -7.96 -46.63 14.85
N LEU A 19 -8.78 -46.37 15.88
CA LEU A 19 -9.74 -45.28 16.03
C LEU A 19 -9.07 -43.89 16.08
N ARG A 20 -7.85 -43.75 15.52
CA ARG A 20 -7.05 -42.53 15.41
C ARG A 20 -6.20 -42.63 14.15
N CYS A 21 -6.33 -41.65 13.27
CA CYS A 21 -5.59 -41.57 12.00
C CYS A 21 -4.16 -41.06 12.20
N ILE A 22 -3.35 -41.86 12.90
CA ILE A 22 -1.97 -41.55 13.24
C ILE A 22 -1.07 -41.90 12.06
N PHE A 23 -0.40 -40.89 11.49
CA PHE A 23 0.62 -41.10 10.46
C PHE A 23 1.85 -41.80 11.06
N ASP A 24 2.15 -43.00 10.57
CA ASP A 24 3.25 -43.87 11.02
C ASP A 24 4.62 -43.53 10.38
N ARG A 25 4.65 -42.62 9.40
CA ARG A 25 5.82 -42.29 8.55
C ARG A 25 6.03 -40.77 8.46
N PRO A 26 7.17 -40.26 7.93
CA PRO A 26 7.57 -38.86 8.09
C PRO A 26 6.83 -37.92 7.13
N ILE A 27 5.56 -37.67 7.44
CA ILE A 27 4.70 -36.59 6.90
C ILE A 27 4.50 -35.49 7.98
N LEU A 28 5.06 -35.69 9.17
CA LEU A 28 4.92 -34.78 10.32
C LEU A 28 5.68 -33.47 10.11
N GLY A 29 5.00 -32.33 10.31
CA GLY A 29 5.59 -31.00 10.18
C GLY A 29 4.57 -29.91 9.85
N GLU A 30 5.03 -28.65 9.81
CA GLU A 30 4.27 -27.53 9.26
C GLU A 30 4.60 -27.36 7.78
N TYR A 31 3.57 -27.33 6.93
CA TYR A 31 3.70 -27.15 5.49
C TYR A 31 3.01 -25.88 5.03
N TYR A 32 3.53 -25.27 3.97
CA TYR A 32 2.90 -24.14 3.28
C TYR A 32 2.48 -24.53 1.85
N SER A 33 1.38 -23.95 1.37
CA SER A 33 0.90 -24.07 0.00
C SER A 33 0.13 -22.82 -0.42
N TYR A 34 -0.26 -22.72 -1.68
CA TYR A 34 -1.07 -21.63 -2.22
C TYR A 34 -2.19 -22.20 -3.07
N GLU A 35 -3.43 -22.10 -2.58
CA GLU A 35 -4.59 -22.82 -3.10
C GLU A 35 -5.73 -21.83 -3.37
N ASN A 36 -6.34 -21.89 -4.55
CA ASN A 36 -7.47 -21.03 -4.93
C ASN A 36 -7.22 -19.51 -4.70
N GLY A 37 -5.98 -19.05 -4.86
CA GLY A 37 -5.59 -17.65 -4.65
C GLY A 37 -5.33 -17.26 -3.18
N LEU A 38 -5.24 -18.22 -2.27
CA LEU A 38 -5.03 -17.99 -0.84
C LEU A 38 -3.79 -18.72 -0.33
N GLU A 39 -3.01 -18.06 0.55
CA GLU A 39 -1.89 -18.70 1.25
C GLU A 39 -2.48 -19.70 2.27
N THR A 40 -1.98 -20.92 2.31
CA THR A 40 -2.44 -21.95 3.25
C THR A 40 -1.28 -22.53 4.05
N HIS A 41 -1.56 -22.81 5.33
CA HIS A 41 -0.65 -23.52 6.22
C HIS A 41 -1.33 -24.78 6.73
N THR A 42 -0.67 -25.94 6.57
CA THR A 42 -1.20 -27.25 6.96
C THR A 42 -0.19 -27.94 7.86
N SER A 43 -0.58 -28.27 9.09
CA SER A 43 0.29 -28.88 10.10
C SER A 43 -0.14 -30.31 10.41
N PHE A 44 0.70 -31.28 10.06
CA PHE A 44 0.48 -32.71 10.32
C PHE A 44 1.13 -33.10 11.65
N LYS A 45 0.32 -33.47 12.65
CA LYS A 45 0.77 -33.74 14.02
C LYS A 45 0.83 -35.23 14.33
N LYS A 46 1.74 -35.61 15.23
CA LYS A 46 2.04 -37.01 15.61
C LYS A 46 0.85 -37.75 16.27
N ASN A 47 -0.14 -37.02 16.77
CA ASN A 47 -1.37 -37.60 17.32
C ASN A 47 -2.44 -37.90 16.26
N GLY A 48 -2.21 -37.56 14.98
CA GLY A 48 -3.15 -37.74 13.87
C GLY A 48 -3.90 -36.47 13.47
N ASN A 49 -3.83 -35.40 14.28
CA ASN A 49 -4.45 -34.13 13.94
C ASN A 49 -3.76 -33.49 12.72
N ILE A 50 -4.57 -33.08 11.75
CA ILE A 50 -4.16 -32.16 10.69
C ILE A 50 -4.89 -30.85 10.96
N ASP A 51 -4.14 -29.77 11.13
CA ASP A 51 -4.68 -28.42 11.29
C ASP A 51 -4.40 -27.62 10.01
N ARG A 52 -5.45 -27.09 9.37
CA ARG A 52 -5.33 -26.28 8.15
C ARG A 52 -5.80 -24.85 8.40
N LEU A 53 -5.03 -23.87 7.95
CA LEU A 53 -5.31 -22.44 8.06
C LEU A 53 -5.27 -21.79 6.67
N PHE A 54 -6.26 -20.94 6.38
CA PHE A 54 -6.36 -20.18 5.14
C PHE A 54 -6.11 -18.68 5.43
N TYR A 55 -5.25 -18.06 4.64
CA TYR A 55 -4.91 -16.64 4.74
C TYR A 55 -5.37 -15.89 3.48
N ARG A 56 -6.20 -14.86 3.68
CA ARG A 56 -6.60 -13.92 2.62
C ARG A 56 -5.75 -12.65 2.75
N ARG A 57 -4.99 -12.31 1.71
CA ARG A 57 -4.12 -11.12 1.68
C ARG A 57 -4.87 -9.78 1.72
N GLU A 58 -6.15 -9.77 1.37
CA GLU A 58 -7.02 -8.59 1.40
C GLU A 58 -7.70 -8.41 2.77
N SER A 59 -6.92 -7.98 3.76
CA SER A 59 -7.30 -7.07 4.87
C SER A 59 -6.24 -7.14 5.97
N GLY A 60 -5.74 -5.98 6.41
CA GLY A 60 -4.73 -5.85 7.47
C GLY A 60 -5.23 -6.17 8.90
N ARG A 61 -6.16 -7.12 9.04
CA ARG A 61 -6.59 -7.68 10.33
C ARG A 61 -6.59 -9.19 10.19
N GLY A 62 -5.98 -9.88 11.16
CA GLY A 62 -5.87 -11.35 11.14
C GLY A 62 -7.19 -12.01 10.80
N ALA A 63 -7.21 -12.80 9.72
CA ALA A 63 -8.43 -13.30 9.12
C ALA A 63 -9.18 -14.25 10.08
N THR A 64 -10.24 -13.76 10.72
CA THR A 64 -11.21 -14.59 11.45
C THR A 64 -12.16 -15.32 10.50
N ALA A 65 -11.58 -16.03 9.54
CA ALA A 65 -12.21 -17.12 8.81
C ALA A 65 -11.48 -18.43 9.17
N ASN A 66 -11.48 -18.75 10.47
CA ASN A 66 -11.01 -20.02 11.01
C ASN A 66 -11.91 -21.18 10.55
N ILE A 67 -11.84 -21.52 9.26
CA ILE A 67 -12.16 -22.87 8.78
C ILE A 67 -10.93 -23.71 9.07
N ILE A 68 -10.72 -23.97 10.37
CA ILE A 68 -9.75 -24.98 10.79
C ILE A 68 -10.44 -26.32 10.52
N THR A 69 -10.11 -26.95 9.39
CA THR A 69 -10.46 -28.35 9.14
C THR A 69 -9.56 -29.21 10.02
N VAL A 70 -9.81 -29.18 11.34
CA VAL A 70 -9.11 -30.04 12.30
C VAL A 70 -9.64 -31.45 12.09
N LEU A 71 -8.79 -32.33 11.57
CA LEU A 71 -9.18 -33.71 11.26
C LEU A 71 -9.41 -34.62 12.50
N ASP A 72 -9.18 -34.08 13.70
CA ASP A 72 -9.64 -34.66 14.96
C ASP A 72 -10.06 -33.55 15.96
N ASN A 73 -11.11 -32.81 15.60
CA ASN A 73 -11.87 -31.97 16.53
C ASN A 73 -13.30 -32.49 16.57
N HIS A 74 -13.63 -33.23 17.64
CA HIS A 74 -14.86 -33.99 17.79
C HIS A 74 -16.16 -33.22 17.46
N ALA A 75 -16.14 -31.88 17.50
CA ALA A 75 -17.27 -30.99 17.21
C ALA A 75 -17.44 -30.55 15.73
N LEU A 76 -16.43 -30.67 14.86
CA LEU A 76 -16.49 -30.14 13.47
C LEU A 76 -16.37 -31.21 12.38
N GLY A 77 -15.60 -32.27 12.63
CA GLY A 77 -15.39 -33.37 11.71
C GLY A 77 -14.42 -34.39 12.29
N GLU A 78 -14.36 -35.58 11.69
CA GLU A 78 -13.51 -36.66 12.18
C GLU A 78 -12.88 -37.43 11.02
N CYS A 79 -11.61 -37.81 11.18
CA CYS A 79 -11.04 -38.84 10.34
C CYS A 79 -11.70 -40.19 10.64
N VAL A 80 -12.16 -40.86 9.59
CA VAL A 80 -12.85 -42.16 9.69
C VAL A 80 -11.92 -43.31 9.34
N TYR A 81 -11.01 -43.11 8.40
CA TYR A 81 -10.12 -44.15 7.89
C TYR A 81 -8.83 -43.55 7.34
N LEU A 82 -7.70 -44.21 7.60
CA LEU A 82 -6.40 -43.89 7.03
C LEU A 82 -5.71 -45.21 6.65
N ASN A 83 -5.26 -45.33 5.41
CA ASN A 83 -4.54 -46.51 4.92
C ASN A 83 -3.36 -46.13 4.03
N TRP A 84 -2.33 -46.97 3.98
CA TRP A 84 -1.15 -46.78 3.12
C TRP A 84 -1.23 -47.75 1.94
N ARG A 85 -1.32 -47.20 0.72
CA ARG A 85 -1.39 -47.97 -0.53
C ARG A 85 -0.09 -47.92 -1.32
N ALA A 86 0.09 -48.91 -2.19
CA ALA A 86 1.07 -48.87 -3.26
C ALA A 86 0.36 -48.50 -4.57
N ASN A 87 0.88 -47.49 -5.27
CA ASN A 87 0.42 -47.05 -6.59
C ASN A 87 1.64 -46.89 -7.53
N PRO A 88 2.26 -48.01 -7.97
CA PRO A 88 3.58 -47.99 -8.59
C PRO A 88 3.64 -47.44 -10.03
N PHE A 89 2.50 -47.14 -10.65
CA PHE A 89 2.41 -46.79 -12.09
C PHE A 89 1.94 -45.36 -12.39
N ARG A 90 1.48 -44.58 -11.38
CA ARG A 90 0.79 -43.30 -11.62
C ARG A 90 1.39 -42.07 -10.92
N HIS A 91 2.26 -42.25 -9.92
CA HIS A 91 2.98 -41.14 -9.29
C HIS A 91 4.44 -41.52 -8.99
N VAL A 92 5.34 -40.53 -8.90
CA VAL A 92 6.77 -40.79 -8.59
C VAL A 92 6.94 -41.41 -7.20
N SER A 93 6.10 -40.99 -6.25
CA SER A 93 5.88 -41.72 -5.01
C SER A 93 5.08 -42.97 -5.35
N ARG A 94 5.74 -44.13 -5.39
CA ARG A 94 5.10 -45.45 -5.64
C ARG A 94 4.07 -45.87 -4.57
N HIS A 95 3.82 -45.02 -3.59
CA HIS A 95 2.95 -45.24 -2.45
C HIS A 95 2.37 -43.91 -1.95
N HIS A 96 1.18 -43.97 -1.35
CA HIS A 96 0.45 -42.82 -0.80
C HIS A 96 -0.44 -43.23 0.38
N TYR A 97 -0.89 -42.24 1.15
CA TYR A 97 -1.97 -42.44 2.10
C TYR A 97 -3.32 -42.13 1.46
N GLU A 98 -4.30 -43.01 1.68
CA GLU A 98 -5.73 -42.75 1.47
C GLU A 98 -6.35 -42.37 2.82
N LEU A 99 -6.85 -41.15 2.93
CA LEU A 99 -7.42 -40.57 4.14
C LEU A 99 -8.89 -40.22 3.88
N ILE A 100 -9.82 -40.86 4.59
CA ILE A 100 -11.26 -40.55 4.51
C ILE A 100 -11.65 -39.68 5.71
N TYR A 101 -12.07 -38.46 5.39
CA TYR A 101 -12.60 -37.49 6.34
C TYR A 101 -14.12 -37.47 6.29
N ARG A 102 -14.75 -37.24 7.45
CA ARG A 102 -16.17 -36.93 7.57
C ARG A 102 -16.36 -35.50 8.10
N ASP A 103 -16.95 -34.64 7.30
CA ASP A 103 -17.37 -33.30 7.72
C ASP A 103 -18.70 -33.45 8.49
N LYS A 104 -18.68 -33.24 9.80
CA LYS A 104 -19.89 -33.36 10.64
C LYS A 104 -20.86 -32.19 10.48
N LYS A 105 -20.40 -31.06 9.93
CA LYS A 105 -21.24 -29.88 9.69
C LYS A 105 -22.00 -29.99 8.37
N LYS A 106 -21.41 -30.65 7.37
CA LYS A 106 -22.02 -30.92 6.06
C LYS A 106 -22.63 -32.32 5.92
N SER A 107 -22.39 -33.21 6.88
CA SER A 107 -22.84 -34.63 6.86
C SER A 107 -22.28 -35.46 5.69
N CYS A 108 -21.21 -35.01 5.03
CA CYS A 108 -20.59 -35.66 3.89
C CYS A 108 -19.19 -36.21 4.21
N TYR A 109 -18.70 -37.08 3.34
CA TYR A 109 -17.39 -37.72 3.40
C TYR A 109 -16.53 -37.26 2.22
N GLN A 110 -15.22 -37.17 2.43
CA GLN A 110 -14.26 -36.76 1.41
C GLN A 110 -13.00 -37.63 1.53
N CYS A 111 -12.52 -38.19 0.42
CA CYS A 111 -11.20 -38.84 0.39
C CYS A 111 -10.10 -37.84 0.03
N TYR A 112 -8.95 -38.02 0.65
CA TYR A 112 -7.69 -37.33 0.36
C TYR A 112 -6.63 -38.37 0.01
N GLU A 113 -5.99 -38.25 -1.15
CA GLU A 113 -4.76 -38.97 -1.46
C GLU A 113 -3.55 -38.09 -1.11
N ILE A 114 -2.68 -38.58 -0.22
CA ILE A 114 -1.51 -37.84 0.27
C ILE A 114 -0.23 -38.57 -0.15
N TYR A 115 0.44 -38.03 -1.15
CA TYR A 115 1.70 -38.53 -1.70
C TYR A 115 2.88 -37.83 -1.03
N ASN A 116 3.74 -38.60 -0.36
CA ASN A 116 5.03 -38.11 0.13
C ASN A 116 6.04 -38.13 -1.03
N ARG A 117 6.28 -36.97 -1.66
CA ARG A 117 7.14 -36.86 -2.86
C ARG A 117 8.62 -36.92 -2.49
N THR A 118 9.01 -36.10 -1.52
CA THR A 118 10.32 -36.09 -0.86
C THR A 118 10.12 -35.69 0.60
N ARG A 119 11.15 -35.83 1.45
CA ARG A 119 11.03 -35.44 2.88
C ARG A 119 10.54 -34.00 3.12
N ASN A 120 10.67 -33.12 2.12
CA ASN A 120 10.26 -31.71 2.19
C ASN A 120 9.02 -31.38 1.34
N ILE A 121 8.48 -32.30 0.53
CA ILE A 121 7.37 -32.03 -0.40
C ILE A 121 6.30 -33.11 -0.29
N LEU A 122 5.08 -32.68 0.04
CA LEU A 122 3.86 -33.48 -0.05
C LEU A 122 3.01 -33.01 -1.23
N GLN A 123 2.23 -33.91 -1.80
CA GLN A 123 1.24 -33.59 -2.81
C GLN A 123 -0.09 -34.26 -2.48
N ILE A 124 -1.16 -33.50 -2.59
CA ILE A 124 -2.50 -33.91 -2.16
C ILE A 124 -3.48 -33.78 -3.31
N ARG A 125 -4.34 -34.78 -3.45
CA ARG A 125 -5.59 -34.71 -4.23
C ARG A 125 -6.76 -35.03 -3.29
N LYS A 126 -7.95 -34.58 -3.66
CA LYS A 126 -9.17 -34.78 -2.87
C LYS A 126 -10.37 -35.06 -3.78
N SER A 127 -11.32 -35.85 -3.29
CA SER A 127 -12.63 -36.00 -3.93
C SER A 127 -13.48 -34.75 -3.69
N GLU A 128 -14.65 -34.68 -4.33
CA GLU A 128 -15.74 -33.85 -3.80
C GLU A 128 -16.28 -34.44 -2.48
N CYS A 129 -17.15 -33.69 -1.78
CA CYS A 129 -17.73 -34.13 -0.50
C CYS A 129 -19.12 -34.73 -0.72
N ASP A 130 -19.23 -36.06 -0.60
CA ASP A 130 -20.44 -36.82 -0.92
C ASP A 130 -21.10 -37.44 0.33
N GLU A 131 -22.43 -37.56 0.32
CA GLU A 131 -23.17 -38.22 1.39
C GLU A 131 -23.10 -39.75 1.25
N VAL A 132 -22.62 -40.45 2.29
CA VAL A 132 -22.54 -41.93 2.31
C VAL A 132 -23.60 -42.48 3.26
N THR A 133 -24.65 -43.08 2.70
CA THR A 133 -25.75 -43.75 3.42
C THR A 133 -25.51 -45.26 3.50
N SER A 134 -25.64 -45.85 4.69
CA SER A 134 -25.20 -47.23 4.92
C SER A 134 -26.23 -48.29 4.53
N LEU A 135 -25.78 -49.27 3.73
CA LEU A 135 -26.22 -50.67 3.71
C LEU A 135 -27.72 -50.94 3.49
N SER A 136 -28.19 -50.76 2.25
CA SER A 136 -29.26 -51.64 1.69
C SER A 136 -29.52 -51.45 0.18
N THR A 137 -29.16 -50.31 -0.41
CA THR A 137 -29.51 -50.00 -1.82
C THR A 137 -28.34 -49.43 -2.63
N ASN A 138 -27.56 -50.31 -3.26
CA ASN A 138 -26.80 -50.11 -4.51
C ASN A 138 -26.13 -48.72 -4.76
N GLN A 139 -25.43 -48.17 -3.76
CA GLN A 139 -24.64 -46.93 -3.85
C GLN A 139 -23.26 -47.12 -3.15
N MET A 140 -22.29 -46.25 -3.49
CA MET A 140 -20.86 -46.43 -3.22
C MET A 140 -20.52 -46.87 -1.79
N ASN A 141 -19.64 -47.85 -1.67
CA ASN A 141 -19.04 -48.21 -0.40
C ASN A 141 -18.04 -47.11 0.03
N ILE A 142 -17.89 -46.88 1.33
CA ILE A 142 -17.00 -45.82 1.84
C ILE A 142 -15.54 -46.02 1.39
N GLN A 143 -15.11 -47.26 1.16
CA GLN A 143 -13.78 -47.57 0.63
C GLN A 143 -13.59 -47.22 -0.86
N ASP A 144 -14.67 -47.00 -1.62
CA ASP A 144 -14.62 -46.66 -3.05
C ASP A 144 -14.52 -45.14 -3.30
N LEU A 145 -14.72 -44.31 -2.26
CA LEU A 145 -14.74 -42.85 -2.37
C LEU A 145 -13.44 -42.25 -2.93
N CYS A 146 -12.30 -42.90 -2.72
CA CYS A 146 -11.02 -42.46 -3.29
C CYS A 146 -10.93 -42.69 -4.81
N LEU A 147 -11.71 -43.64 -5.35
CA LEU A 147 -11.75 -43.93 -6.78
C LEU A 147 -12.54 -42.89 -7.59
N THR A 148 -13.27 -41.97 -6.93
CA THR A 148 -13.98 -40.86 -7.61
C THR A 148 -13.06 -39.67 -7.91
N ILE A 149 -11.84 -39.66 -7.36
CA ILE A 149 -10.84 -38.62 -7.61
C ILE A 149 -10.42 -38.69 -9.08
N ASN A 150 -10.72 -37.64 -9.85
CA ASN A 150 -10.33 -37.55 -11.25
C ASN A 150 -8.81 -37.68 -11.40
N GLU A 151 -8.37 -38.65 -12.21
CA GLU A 151 -6.95 -38.94 -12.44
C GLU A 151 -6.17 -37.74 -13.03
N GLU A 152 -6.86 -36.86 -13.76
CA GLU A 152 -6.31 -35.63 -14.36
C GLU A 152 -6.35 -34.41 -13.42
N ALA A 153 -6.91 -34.50 -12.21
CA ALA A 153 -7.01 -33.37 -11.29
C ALA A 153 -5.63 -32.79 -10.89
N GLU A 154 -5.52 -31.48 -10.72
CA GLU A 154 -4.28 -30.87 -10.26
C GLU A 154 -3.92 -31.31 -8.82
N PHE A 155 -2.62 -31.34 -8.50
CA PHE A 155 -2.13 -31.67 -7.16
C PHE A 155 -1.91 -30.39 -6.34
N ASP A 156 -2.62 -30.26 -5.21
CA ASP A 156 -2.27 -29.30 -4.16
C ASP A 156 -0.87 -29.68 -3.63
N THR A 157 0.14 -28.84 -3.89
CA THR A 157 1.54 -29.15 -3.55
C THR A 157 1.98 -28.36 -2.32
N LEU A 158 2.43 -29.09 -1.30
CA LEU A 158 2.72 -28.59 0.05
C LEU A 158 4.22 -28.72 0.35
N PHE A 159 4.83 -27.66 0.88
CA PHE A 159 6.27 -27.58 1.14
C PHE A 159 6.56 -27.46 2.64
N LEU A 160 7.47 -28.29 3.16
CA LEU A 160 7.85 -28.30 4.58
C LEU A 160 8.56 -27.00 4.93
N LYS A 161 8.06 -26.29 5.94
CA LYS A 161 8.55 -24.98 6.42
C LYS A 161 9.96 -25.06 6.99
N THR A 162 10.34 -26.19 7.59
CA THR A 162 11.67 -26.50 8.12
C THR A 162 12.29 -27.63 7.31
N TYR A 163 12.84 -27.30 6.14
CA TYR A 163 13.37 -28.29 5.20
C TYR A 163 14.70 -28.92 5.66
N SER A 164 14.94 -30.14 5.19
CA SER A 164 16.20 -30.88 5.32
C SER A 164 16.93 -30.95 3.97
N ALA A 165 18.25 -31.08 3.96
CA ALA A 165 19.00 -31.19 2.71
C ALA A 165 18.70 -32.53 1.99
N GLU A 166 18.23 -32.47 0.74
CA GLU A 166 17.79 -33.62 -0.06
C GLU A 166 18.32 -33.50 -1.50
N GLU A 167 18.49 -34.63 -2.19
CA GLU A 167 19.08 -34.67 -3.52
C GLU A 167 18.17 -34.02 -4.57
N CYS A 168 18.60 -32.89 -5.13
CA CYS A 168 17.79 -32.01 -6.00
C CYS A 168 17.10 -32.71 -7.18
N ARG A 169 17.67 -33.81 -7.71
CA ARG A 169 17.14 -34.52 -8.87
C ARG A 169 15.76 -35.15 -8.63
N ALA A 170 15.48 -35.64 -7.42
CA ALA A 170 14.16 -36.19 -7.08
C ALA A 170 13.11 -35.10 -6.82
N THR A 171 13.55 -33.95 -6.32
CA THR A 171 12.72 -32.82 -5.89
C THR A 171 12.16 -31.99 -7.06
N ILE A 172 12.89 -31.89 -8.19
CA ILE A 172 12.66 -30.85 -9.21
C ILE A 172 11.96 -31.36 -10.49
N TYR A 173 11.91 -32.66 -10.77
CA TYR A 173 11.24 -33.17 -11.97
C TYR A 173 9.71 -33.13 -11.83
N GLY A 174 9.07 -32.14 -12.44
CA GLY A 174 7.62 -31.94 -12.51
C GLY A 174 7.28 -30.56 -13.08
N THR A 175 6.02 -30.34 -13.48
CA THR A 175 5.56 -29.01 -13.93
C THR A 175 5.23 -28.17 -12.70
N TYR A 176 6.10 -27.21 -12.36
CA TYR A 176 5.92 -26.30 -11.24
C TYR A 176 5.81 -24.84 -11.73
N HIS A 177 4.98 -24.05 -11.06
CA HIS A 177 4.95 -22.60 -11.21
C HIS A 177 5.43 -21.96 -9.90
N PHE A 178 6.57 -21.27 -9.96
CA PHE A 178 7.14 -20.55 -8.82
C PHE A 178 7.50 -19.11 -9.23
N THR A 179 7.20 -18.17 -8.33
CA THR A 179 7.66 -16.79 -8.39
C THR A 179 8.16 -16.40 -7.01
N TYR A 180 9.37 -15.85 -6.90
CA TYR A 180 9.87 -15.25 -5.67
C TYR A 180 10.17 -13.76 -5.88
N GLU A 181 10.01 -13.00 -4.80
CA GLU A 181 10.14 -11.54 -4.76
C GLU A 181 11.25 -11.20 -3.77
N PHE A 182 12.30 -10.50 -4.22
CA PHE A 182 13.29 -9.92 -3.30
C PHE A 182 12.85 -8.49 -2.97
N ARG A 183 12.68 -8.18 -1.68
CA ARG A 183 11.88 -7.01 -1.24
C ARG A 183 12.65 -5.71 -1.06
N GLU A 184 13.93 -5.68 -1.39
CA GLU A 184 14.82 -4.54 -1.17
C GLU A 184 15.62 -4.27 -2.45
N GLY A 185 15.38 -3.12 -3.13
CA GLY A 185 16.31 -2.60 -4.14
C GLY A 185 15.75 -2.13 -5.50
N GLY A 186 14.53 -2.53 -5.88
CA GLY A 186 13.89 -2.02 -7.10
C GLY A 186 13.87 -2.98 -8.31
N ILE A 187 13.57 -2.42 -9.49
CA ILE A 187 12.92 -3.14 -10.59
C ILE A 187 13.91 -3.97 -11.42
N GLY A 188 13.86 -5.30 -11.28
CA GLY A 188 14.60 -6.22 -12.13
C GLY A 188 14.11 -7.67 -12.06
N ILE A 189 13.49 -8.16 -13.13
CA ILE A 189 13.21 -9.59 -13.34
C ILE A 189 14.27 -10.13 -14.31
N CYS A 190 15.24 -10.89 -13.80
CA CYS A 190 16.26 -11.65 -14.57
C CYS A 190 16.75 -12.82 -13.69
N ASP A 191 17.13 -13.99 -14.20
CA ASP A 191 16.94 -14.60 -15.51
C ASP A 191 16.74 -16.11 -15.25
N ASN A 192 15.83 -16.76 -15.97
CA ASN A 192 15.56 -18.18 -15.83
C ASN A 192 15.79 -18.84 -17.20
N PRO A 193 16.49 -19.98 -17.32
CA PRO A 193 16.70 -20.65 -18.61
C PRO A 193 15.42 -20.94 -19.44
N ILE A 194 14.21 -20.97 -18.84
CA ILE A 194 12.91 -21.03 -19.56
C ILE A 194 12.49 -19.70 -20.23
N SER A 195 13.17 -18.59 -19.91
CA SER A 195 13.00 -17.26 -20.52
C SER A 195 13.97 -17.01 -21.67
N ARG A 196 14.94 -17.91 -21.91
CA ARG A 196 15.81 -17.84 -23.09
C ARG A 196 14.98 -17.98 -24.36
N LEU A 197 15.13 -17.00 -25.24
CA LEU A 197 14.57 -17.03 -26.58
C LEU A 197 15.25 -18.15 -27.37
N VAL A 198 14.47 -19.16 -27.76
CA VAL A 198 14.93 -20.35 -28.51
C VAL A 198 14.98 -20.04 -30.00
N SER A 199 14.01 -19.28 -30.50
CA SER A 199 13.95 -18.77 -31.87
C SER A 199 12.92 -17.65 -31.97
N CYS A 200 12.93 -16.88 -33.06
CA CYS A 200 11.92 -15.84 -33.31
C CYS A 200 11.70 -15.58 -34.80
N ALA A 201 10.54 -15.02 -35.12
CA ALA A 201 10.23 -14.39 -36.39
C ALA A 201 9.16 -13.32 -36.18
N SER A 202 9.19 -12.25 -36.98
CA SER A 202 8.06 -11.31 -37.02
C SER A 202 6.93 -11.85 -37.89
N ASP A 203 5.69 -11.53 -37.54
CA ASP A 203 4.54 -11.73 -38.43
C ASP A 203 4.44 -10.63 -39.50
N ASP A 204 3.52 -10.80 -40.45
CA ASP A 204 3.26 -9.83 -41.52
C ASP A 204 2.75 -8.46 -41.00
N SER A 205 2.39 -8.37 -39.70
CA SER A 205 1.91 -7.16 -39.00
C SER A 205 3.04 -6.44 -38.22
N GLY A 206 4.27 -6.97 -38.23
CA GLY A 206 5.40 -6.46 -37.45
C GLY A 206 5.43 -6.86 -35.98
N VAL A 207 4.58 -7.81 -35.55
CA VAL A 207 4.58 -8.35 -34.18
C VAL A 207 5.72 -9.34 -34.02
N PHE A 208 6.52 -9.17 -32.96
CA PHE A 208 7.65 -10.05 -32.68
C PHE A 208 7.15 -11.32 -31.98
N ILE A 209 7.23 -12.47 -32.65
CA ILE A 209 6.81 -13.76 -32.12
C ILE A 209 8.05 -14.62 -31.88
N TYR A 210 8.13 -15.24 -30.71
CA TYR A 210 9.30 -15.99 -30.27
C TYR A 210 8.91 -17.25 -29.50
N THR A 211 9.76 -18.28 -29.58
CA THR A 211 9.63 -19.46 -28.73
C THR A 211 10.51 -19.35 -27.50
N THR A 212 10.00 -19.86 -26.39
CA THR A 212 10.84 -20.37 -25.30
C THR A 212 10.75 -21.91 -25.30
N SER A 213 11.33 -22.60 -24.31
CA SER A 213 11.30 -24.06 -24.30
C SER A 213 9.89 -24.67 -24.23
N ASN A 214 8.90 -23.93 -23.70
CA ASN A 214 7.56 -24.44 -23.41
C ASN A 214 6.43 -23.56 -24.00
N HIS A 215 6.73 -22.48 -24.73
CA HIS A 215 5.72 -21.53 -25.20
C HIS A 215 6.08 -20.88 -26.53
N ILE A 216 5.06 -20.59 -27.34
CA ILE A 216 5.09 -19.51 -28.34
C ILE A 216 4.55 -18.25 -27.65
N LYS A 217 5.32 -17.17 -27.68
CA LYS A 217 5.00 -15.87 -27.09
C LYS A 217 5.04 -14.77 -28.14
N TYR A 218 4.37 -13.65 -27.86
CA TYR A 218 4.49 -12.41 -28.64
C TYR A 218 5.02 -11.27 -27.77
N ALA A 219 5.64 -10.28 -28.41
CA ALA A 219 5.96 -8.98 -27.85
C ALA A 219 5.55 -7.86 -28.82
N LEU A 220 5.04 -6.77 -28.27
CA LEU A 220 4.64 -5.55 -28.98
C LEU A 220 5.62 -4.41 -28.68
N VAL A 221 5.67 -3.42 -29.58
CA VAL A 221 6.60 -2.28 -29.51
C VAL A 221 6.47 -1.41 -28.25
N ASN A 222 5.36 -1.52 -27.52
CA ASN A 222 5.10 -0.80 -26.27
C ASN A 222 5.48 -1.60 -25.00
N GLY A 223 6.11 -2.77 -25.15
CA GLY A 223 6.50 -3.66 -24.04
C GLY A 223 5.42 -4.65 -23.58
N ASP A 224 4.20 -4.57 -24.11
CA ASP A 224 3.17 -5.59 -23.84
C ASP A 224 3.54 -6.91 -24.52
N HIS A 225 3.38 -8.00 -23.78
CA HIS A 225 3.73 -9.35 -24.22
C HIS A 225 2.69 -10.36 -23.72
N GLY A 226 2.70 -11.57 -24.27
CA GLY A 226 1.78 -12.62 -23.87
C GLY A 226 2.14 -13.99 -24.43
N ILE A 227 1.41 -15.01 -23.97
CA ILE A 227 1.54 -16.39 -24.44
C ILE A 227 0.49 -16.61 -25.53
N ILE A 228 0.92 -17.05 -26.72
CA ILE A 228 0.03 -17.44 -27.81
C ILE A 228 -0.41 -18.90 -27.61
N ARG A 229 0.55 -19.78 -27.27
CA ARG A 229 0.36 -21.22 -27.22
C ARG A 229 1.42 -21.89 -26.34
N THR A 230 1.02 -22.86 -25.54
CA THR A 230 1.94 -23.75 -24.81
C THR A 230 2.43 -24.88 -25.71
N LEU A 231 3.67 -25.33 -25.49
CA LEU A 231 4.37 -26.35 -26.26
C LEU A 231 4.87 -27.45 -25.32
N ASP A 232 4.67 -28.71 -25.72
CA ASP A 232 5.16 -29.88 -24.97
C ASP A 232 6.68 -30.06 -25.11
N LEU A 233 7.25 -29.58 -26.22
CA LEU A 233 8.68 -29.61 -26.54
C LEU A 233 9.11 -28.30 -27.23
N PRO A 234 10.39 -27.88 -27.10
CA PRO A 234 10.88 -26.68 -27.78
C PRO A 234 10.88 -26.86 -29.30
N ILE A 235 10.50 -25.79 -29.99
CA ILE A 235 10.52 -25.70 -31.46
C ILE A 235 11.30 -24.46 -31.90
N TYR A 236 11.88 -24.54 -33.09
CA TYR A 236 12.62 -23.46 -33.73
C TYR A 236 11.79 -22.89 -34.88
N ILE A 237 11.18 -21.72 -34.69
CA ILE A 237 10.46 -20.97 -35.72
C ILE A 237 11.40 -20.65 -36.87
N THR A 238 10.97 -20.97 -38.09
CA THR A 238 11.66 -20.61 -39.34
C THR A 238 10.92 -19.52 -40.11
N LYS A 239 9.58 -19.51 -40.04
CA LYS A 239 8.73 -18.49 -40.66
C LYS A 239 7.36 -18.44 -40.01
N ILE A 240 6.70 -17.27 -40.06
CA ILE A 240 5.28 -17.11 -39.77
C ILE A 240 4.60 -16.56 -41.02
N LYS A 241 3.38 -17.02 -41.31
CA LYS A 241 2.54 -16.47 -42.38
C LYS A 241 1.07 -16.58 -41.97
N GLY A 242 0.39 -15.45 -41.84
CA GLY A 242 -0.97 -15.42 -41.29
C GLY A 242 -1.06 -16.12 -39.92
N ASN A 243 -1.92 -17.13 -39.80
CA ASN A 243 -2.15 -17.86 -38.55
C ASN A 243 -1.25 -19.11 -38.39
N SER A 244 -0.28 -19.34 -39.29
CA SER A 244 0.54 -20.56 -39.29
C SER A 244 2.02 -20.25 -39.03
N VAL A 245 2.57 -20.95 -38.04
CA VAL A 245 3.99 -20.94 -37.65
C VAL A 245 4.65 -22.18 -38.25
N PHE A 246 5.64 -21.95 -39.10
CA PHE A 246 6.53 -22.96 -39.65
C PHE A 246 7.73 -23.09 -38.72
N CYS A 247 8.04 -24.30 -38.29
CA CYS A 247 9.11 -24.56 -37.33
C CYS A 247 9.79 -25.92 -37.52
N LEU A 248 10.91 -26.12 -36.84
CA LEU A 248 11.60 -27.40 -36.70
C LEU A 248 11.45 -27.92 -35.26
N ASP A 249 11.26 -29.23 -35.09
CA ASP A 249 11.44 -29.89 -33.80
C ASP A 249 12.91 -30.24 -33.53
N ARG A 250 13.22 -30.77 -32.34
CA ARG A 250 14.59 -31.16 -31.94
C ARG A 250 15.19 -32.26 -32.81
N GLU A 251 14.37 -33.00 -33.53
CA GLU A 251 14.79 -34.04 -34.48
C GLU A 251 14.92 -33.49 -35.92
N VAL A 252 14.93 -32.15 -36.07
CA VAL A 252 15.06 -31.42 -37.34
C VAL A 252 13.90 -31.69 -38.31
N ARG A 253 12.74 -32.14 -37.81
CA ARG A 253 11.56 -32.38 -38.63
C ARG A 253 10.74 -31.11 -38.75
N THR A 254 10.27 -30.81 -39.96
CA THR A 254 9.38 -29.69 -40.24
C THR A 254 8.02 -29.90 -39.60
N ARG A 255 7.59 -28.93 -38.80
CA ARG A 255 6.27 -28.86 -38.16
C ARG A 255 5.54 -27.60 -38.60
N LEU A 256 4.21 -27.70 -38.67
CA LEU A 256 3.31 -26.59 -38.92
C LEU A 256 2.37 -26.48 -37.72
N LEU A 257 2.42 -25.35 -37.02
CA LEU A 257 1.55 -25.08 -35.88
C LEU A 257 0.65 -23.89 -36.19
N ASN A 258 -0.65 -24.06 -36.00
CA ASN A 258 -1.56 -22.93 -36.02
C ASN A 258 -1.54 -22.20 -34.67
N ILE A 259 -1.64 -20.87 -34.77
CA ILE A 259 -1.74 -19.93 -33.66
C ILE A 259 -3.03 -19.13 -33.76
N ASP A 260 -3.56 -18.71 -32.61
CA ASP A 260 -4.63 -17.70 -32.56
C ASP A 260 -3.99 -16.31 -32.37
N PRO A 261 -4.07 -15.41 -33.37
CA PRO A 261 -3.48 -14.08 -33.26
C PRO A 261 -4.40 -13.05 -32.57
N THR A 262 -5.61 -13.46 -32.17
CA THR A 262 -6.70 -12.53 -31.82
C THR A 262 -6.34 -11.59 -30.67
N GLU A 263 -5.68 -12.08 -29.61
CA GLU A 263 -5.29 -11.22 -28.47
C GLU A 263 -4.26 -10.15 -28.87
N TYR A 264 -3.18 -10.52 -29.55
CA TYR A 264 -2.12 -9.58 -29.87
C TYR A 264 -2.53 -8.60 -30.98
N LYS A 265 -3.37 -9.03 -31.93
CA LYS A 265 -3.97 -8.13 -32.93
C LYS A 265 -4.92 -7.12 -32.28
N PHE A 266 -5.73 -7.56 -31.32
CA PHE A 266 -6.58 -6.68 -30.53
C PHE A 266 -5.77 -5.61 -29.77
N LYS A 267 -4.70 -6.02 -29.07
CA LYS A 267 -3.80 -5.08 -28.38
C LYS A 267 -3.07 -4.14 -29.35
N LEU A 268 -2.60 -4.65 -30.50
CA LEU A 268 -1.95 -3.85 -31.55
C LEU A 268 -2.91 -2.80 -32.15
N ALA A 269 -4.17 -3.15 -32.40
CA ALA A 269 -5.18 -2.22 -32.90
C ALA A 269 -5.48 -1.10 -31.89
N LEU A 270 -5.53 -1.41 -30.59
CA LEU A 270 -5.63 -0.40 -29.52
C LEU A 270 -4.42 0.54 -29.49
N ILE A 271 -3.19 0.00 -29.54
CA ILE A 271 -1.95 0.79 -29.55
C ILE A 271 -1.92 1.73 -30.76
N ASN A 272 -2.32 1.23 -31.93
CA ASN A 272 -2.39 1.99 -33.17
C ASN A 272 -3.66 2.85 -33.30
N ARG A 273 -4.47 2.97 -32.24
CA ARG A 273 -5.71 3.78 -32.16
C ARG A 273 -6.74 3.49 -33.25
N LYS A 274 -6.81 2.25 -33.73
CA LYS A 274 -7.76 1.80 -34.76
C LYS A 274 -9.09 1.35 -34.14
N TYR A 275 -9.85 2.30 -33.61
CA TYR A 275 -11.06 2.02 -32.84
C TYR A 275 -12.14 1.25 -33.63
N ASP A 276 -12.26 1.46 -34.95
CA ASP A 276 -13.22 0.71 -35.78
C ASP A 276 -12.85 -0.78 -35.91
N GLU A 277 -11.55 -1.07 -36.04
CA GLU A 277 -11.01 -2.45 -36.10
C GLU A 277 -11.23 -3.14 -34.75
N VAL A 278 -10.99 -2.42 -33.64
CA VAL A 278 -11.29 -2.87 -32.27
C VAL A 278 -12.78 -3.19 -32.14
N LEU A 279 -13.69 -2.25 -32.45
CA LEU A 279 -15.14 -2.44 -32.34
C LEU A 279 -15.67 -3.57 -33.23
N HIS A 280 -15.08 -3.79 -34.41
CA HIS A 280 -15.39 -4.95 -35.24
C HIS A 280 -14.97 -6.26 -34.55
N MET A 281 -13.72 -6.35 -34.09
CA MET A 281 -13.22 -7.52 -33.36
C MET A 281 -14.06 -7.83 -32.10
N VAL A 282 -14.52 -6.81 -31.36
CA VAL A 282 -15.42 -6.99 -30.20
C VAL A 282 -16.75 -7.65 -30.59
N ARG A 283 -17.29 -7.35 -31.78
CA ARG A 283 -18.58 -7.87 -32.24
C ARG A 283 -18.49 -9.25 -32.90
N THR A 284 -17.34 -9.62 -33.47
CA THR A 284 -17.21 -10.82 -34.31
C THR A 284 -16.23 -11.89 -33.80
N ALA A 285 -15.22 -11.53 -32.99
CA ALA A 285 -14.19 -12.47 -32.55
C ALA A 285 -14.51 -13.15 -31.20
N LYS A 286 -14.10 -14.42 -31.05
CA LYS A 286 -14.12 -15.15 -29.77
C LYS A 286 -12.97 -14.67 -28.85
N LEU A 287 -13.03 -13.42 -28.41
CA LEU A 287 -12.14 -12.85 -27.42
C LEU A 287 -12.40 -13.50 -26.05
N VAL A 288 -11.37 -14.08 -25.41
CA VAL A 288 -11.52 -14.79 -24.13
C VAL A 288 -11.84 -13.79 -23.00
N GLY A 289 -13.07 -13.85 -22.51
CA GLY A 289 -13.79 -12.69 -21.97
C GLY A 289 -13.51 -12.24 -20.53
N GLN A 290 -12.27 -12.31 -20.04
CA GLN A 290 -11.88 -11.68 -18.75
C GLN A 290 -10.47 -11.05 -18.79
N SER A 291 -9.48 -11.71 -19.40
CA SER A 291 -8.10 -11.19 -19.50
C SER A 291 -8.02 -9.86 -20.26
N ILE A 292 -8.81 -9.73 -21.33
CA ILE A 292 -8.91 -8.51 -22.13
C ILE A 292 -9.65 -7.40 -21.38
N LEU A 293 -10.62 -7.74 -20.53
CA LEU A 293 -11.35 -6.78 -19.70
C LEU A 293 -10.40 -6.12 -18.69
N ALA A 294 -9.66 -6.94 -17.95
CA ALA A 294 -8.65 -6.48 -16.99
C ALA A 294 -7.54 -5.67 -17.69
N TYR A 295 -7.16 -6.04 -18.92
CA TYR A 295 -6.22 -5.27 -19.73
C TYR A 295 -6.77 -3.89 -20.12
N LEU A 296 -8.03 -3.79 -20.56
CA LEU A 296 -8.67 -2.52 -20.90
C LEU A 296 -8.81 -1.60 -19.68
N GLN A 297 -9.25 -2.14 -18.53
CA GLN A 297 -9.29 -1.39 -17.26
C GLN A 297 -7.89 -0.88 -16.87
N LYS A 298 -6.88 -1.76 -16.86
CA LYS A 298 -5.49 -1.39 -16.51
C LYS A 298 -4.86 -0.36 -17.46
N LYS A 299 -5.27 -0.32 -18.73
CA LYS A 299 -4.80 0.66 -19.73
C LYS A 299 -5.65 1.93 -19.79
N GLY A 300 -6.71 2.05 -18.98
CA GLY A 300 -7.55 3.25 -18.90
C GLY A 300 -8.60 3.39 -20.00
N TYR A 301 -9.14 2.28 -20.51
CA TYR A 301 -10.23 2.23 -21.50
C TYR A 301 -11.50 1.52 -20.95
N PRO A 302 -12.05 1.92 -19.78
CA PRO A 302 -13.22 1.28 -19.18
C PRO A 302 -14.51 1.45 -20.01
N GLU A 303 -14.62 2.51 -20.82
CA GLU A 303 -15.73 2.73 -21.75
C GLU A 303 -15.77 1.67 -22.87
N VAL A 304 -14.60 1.28 -23.38
CA VAL A 304 -14.48 0.16 -24.32
C VAL A 304 -14.78 -1.16 -23.60
N ALA A 305 -14.31 -1.33 -22.36
CA ALA A 305 -14.57 -2.50 -21.52
C ALA A 305 -16.07 -2.73 -21.23
N LEU A 306 -16.86 -1.66 -21.06
CA LEU A 306 -18.31 -1.72 -20.81
C LEU A 306 -19.09 -2.43 -21.93
N HIS A 307 -18.55 -2.48 -23.16
CA HIS A 307 -19.15 -3.24 -24.27
C HIS A 307 -18.89 -4.75 -24.23
N PHE A 308 -17.90 -5.22 -23.46
CA PHE A 308 -17.59 -6.65 -23.32
C PHE A 308 -18.44 -7.34 -22.25
N VAL A 309 -18.93 -6.59 -21.27
CA VAL A 309 -19.52 -7.17 -20.06
C VAL A 309 -21.02 -7.35 -20.19
N LYS A 310 -21.41 -8.64 -20.11
CA LYS A 310 -22.80 -9.12 -20.05
C LYS A 310 -23.31 -9.29 -18.62
N ASP A 311 -22.42 -9.53 -17.65
CA ASP A 311 -22.78 -9.64 -16.23
C ASP A 311 -23.16 -8.26 -15.67
N GLU A 312 -24.35 -8.12 -15.10
CA GLU A 312 -24.87 -6.83 -14.65
C GLU A 312 -24.05 -6.22 -13.49
N LYS A 313 -23.42 -7.05 -12.66
CA LYS A 313 -22.65 -6.58 -11.49
C LYS A 313 -21.30 -6.02 -11.91
N THR A 314 -20.56 -6.71 -12.78
CA THR A 314 -19.32 -6.18 -13.38
C THR A 314 -19.63 -5.00 -14.31
N ARG A 315 -20.77 -5.01 -15.02
CA ARG A 315 -21.21 -3.91 -15.88
C ARG A 315 -21.53 -2.65 -15.06
N PHE A 316 -22.17 -2.80 -13.90
CA PHE A 316 -22.43 -1.72 -12.95
C PHE A 316 -21.13 -1.16 -12.36
N GLY A 317 -20.17 -2.02 -11.98
CA GLY A 317 -18.84 -1.61 -11.53
C GLY A 317 -18.10 -0.78 -12.58
N LEU A 318 -18.06 -1.24 -13.82
CA LEU A 318 -17.48 -0.49 -14.94
C LEU A 318 -18.21 0.82 -15.24
N ALA A 319 -19.55 0.83 -15.16
CA ALA A 319 -20.34 2.04 -15.37
C ALA A 319 -20.07 3.09 -14.28
N LEU A 320 -19.79 2.68 -13.04
CA LEU A 320 -19.29 3.55 -11.97
C LEU A 320 -17.88 4.06 -12.26
N GLU A 321 -16.95 3.20 -12.71
CA GLU A 321 -15.58 3.57 -13.07
C GLU A 321 -15.52 4.58 -14.24
N CYS A 322 -16.42 4.49 -15.22
CA CYS A 322 -16.46 5.39 -16.38
C CYS A 322 -17.54 6.49 -16.34
N GLY A 323 -18.30 6.61 -15.23
CA GLY A 323 -19.32 7.64 -15.05
C GLY A 323 -20.54 7.51 -15.99
N ASN A 324 -20.87 6.31 -16.46
CA ASN A 324 -22.01 6.07 -17.35
C ASN A 324 -23.34 5.99 -16.57
N ILE A 325 -23.93 7.16 -16.33
CA ILE A 325 -25.12 7.35 -15.48
C ILE A 325 -26.34 6.55 -15.99
N ASP A 326 -26.56 6.48 -17.31
CA ASP A 326 -27.75 5.83 -17.88
C ASP A 326 -27.82 4.32 -17.54
N VAL A 327 -26.66 3.64 -17.56
CA VAL A 327 -26.54 2.23 -17.18
C VAL A 327 -26.70 2.03 -15.67
N ILE A 328 -26.14 2.94 -14.86
CA ILE A 328 -26.29 2.94 -13.39
C ILE A 328 -27.77 3.07 -13.00
N THR A 329 -28.50 3.99 -13.63
CA THR A 329 -29.91 4.27 -13.30
C THR A 329 -30.82 3.09 -13.63
N CYS A 330 -30.61 2.39 -14.75
CA CYS A 330 -31.42 1.21 -15.11
C CYS A 330 -31.31 0.07 -14.08
N VAL A 331 -30.10 -0.28 -13.64
CA VAL A 331 -29.86 -1.39 -12.70
C VAL A 331 -30.48 -1.10 -11.32
N ILE A 332 -30.42 0.15 -10.87
CA ILE A 332 -31.04 0.59 -9.61
C ILE A 332 -32.57 0.46 -9.67
N ILE A 333 -33.19 0.86 -10.79
CA ILE A 333 -34.65 0.73 -10.99
C ILE A 333 -35.10 -0.73 -10.97
N ILE A 334 -34.39 -1.64 -11.65
CA ILE A 334 -34.72 -3.07 -11.68
C ILE A 334 -34.60 -3.68 -10.27
N THR A 335 -33.52 -3.35 -9.53
CA THR A 335 -33.32 -3.83 -8.16
C THR A 335 -34.43 -3.33 -7.22
N TYR A 336 -34.88 -2.09 -7.39
CA TYR A 336 -35.95 -1.48 -6.61
C TYR A 336 -37.32 -2.14 -6.88
N GLU A 337 -37.67 -2.40 -8.14
CA GLU A 337 -38.95 -3.05 -8.48
C GLU A 337 -39.01 -4.52 -8.01
N ILE A 338 -37.90 -5.26 -8.03
CA ILE A 338 -37.83 -6.61 -7.43
C ILE A 338 -38.07 -6.54 -5.91
N TYR A 339 -37.46 -5.57 -5.23
CA TYR A 339 -37.67 -5.37 -3.79
C TYR A 339 -39.12 -4.97 -3.45
N ARG A 340 -39.76 -4.19 -4.33
CA ARG A 340 -41.16 -3.75 -4.23
C ARG A 340 -42.17 -4.90 -4.42
N LEU A 341 -41.85 -5.88 -5.27
CA LEU A 341 -42.70 -7.05 -5.53
C LEU A 341 -42.68 -8.09 -4.39
N LEU A 342 -41.58 -8.19 -3.64
CA LEU A 342 -41.41 -9.19 -2.58
C LEU A 342 -42.09 -8.85 -1.25
N LEU A 343 -42.65 -7.64 -1.07
CA LEU A 343 -43.17 -7.16 0.21
C LEU A 343 -44.56 -6.50 0.14
N ARG A 344 -45.63 -7.31 0.07
CA ARG A 344 -47.02 -6.89 0.42
C ARG A 344 -47.86 -8.05 1.01
N PRO A 345 -48.90 -7.76 1.84
CA PRO A 345 -48.86 -8.23 3.23
C PRO A 345 -50.17 -8.87 3.77
N ARG A 346 -50.18 -9.25 5.06
CA ARG A 346 -51.43 -9.43 5.86
C ARG A 346 -51.35 -8.75 7.24
N ASN A 347 -52.12 -7.66 7.36
CA ASN A 347 -52.80 -7.03 8.52
C ASN A 347 -52.67 -7.72 9.90
N LYS A 348 -52.59 -7.03 11.05
CA LYS A 348 -53.17 -5.75 11.54
C LYS A 348 -52.19 -5.07 12.53
N LEU A 349 -52.33 -3.84 13.04
CA LEU A 349 -53.36 -2.78 12.91
C LEU A 349 -52.69 -1.37 12.87
N SER A 350 -53.38 -0.33 13.35
CA SER A 350 -53.09 1.11 13.26
C SER A 350 -52.69 1.79 14.58
N ILE A 351 -51.61 2.58 14.60
CA ILE A 351 -51.58 3.98 15.10
C ILE A 351 -50.48 4.77 14.35
N ILE A 352 -50.74 5.26 13.13
CA ILE A 352 -50.15 6.52 12.61
C ILE A 352 -51.19 7.19 11.71
N LYS A 353 -51.71 8.34 12.13
CA LYS A 353 -52.23 9.40 11.25
C LYS A 353 -51.31 10.61 11.44
N ASN A 354 -51.27 11.49 10.44
CA ASN A 354 -50.33 12.61 10.28
C ASN A 354 -48.91 12.18 9.87
N TYR A 355 -48.75 11.85 8.60
CA TYR A 355 -47.74 12.50 7.76
C TYR A 355 -48.34 12.66 6.35
N ASP A 356 -48.67 13.89 5.98
CA ASP A 356 -48.76 14.26 4.57
C ASP A 356 -47.39 13.97 3.92
N VAL A 357 -47.41 13.36 2.74
CA VAL A 357 -46.23 12.80 2.07
C VAL A 357 -45.17 13.90 1.82
N PRO A 358 -44.05 13.93 2.56
CA PRO A 358 -43.03 14.95 2.38
C PRO A 358 -41.82 14.34 1.66
N SER A 359 -41.57 14.81 0.44
CA SER A 359 -40.21 15.09 -0.05
C SER A 359 -39.10 14.07 0.29
N ILE A 360 -39.28 12.78 -0.07
CA ILE A 360 -38.16 11.81 -0.17
C ILE A 360 -37.83 11.59 -1.66
N LEU A 361 -37.51 12.71 -2.30
CA LEU A 361 -36.62 12.79 -3.46
C LEU A 361 -35.45 13.62 -2.93
N PHE A 362 -34.30 12.97 -2.70
CA PHE A 362 -33.14 13.63 -2.13
C PHE A 362 -32.76 14.86 -2.96
N SER A 363 -32.44 15.95 -2.27
CA SER A 363 -31.69 17.05 -2.88
C SER A 363 -30.40 16.50 -3.49
N LYS A 364 -29.94 17.14 -4.56
CA LYS A 364 -28.55 17.01 -4.99
C LYS A 364 -27.67 17.27 -3.76
N GLN A 365 -26.61 16.48 -3.55
CA GLN A 365 -25.62 16.86 -2.56
C GLN A 365 -25.12 18.27 -2.89
N ASP A 366 -25.22 19.18 -1.91
CA ASP A 366 -24.79 20.56 -2.06
C ASP A 366 -23.26 20.69 -2.07
N PHE A 367 -22.53 19.58 -2.10
CA PHE A 367 -21.08 19.54 -2.28
C PHE A 367 -20.65 18.42 -3.24
N GLU A 368 -19.49 18.61 -3.85
CA GLU A 368 -18.71 17.57 -4.55
C GLU A 368 -17.50 17.22 -3.67
N GLN A 369 -17.10 15.95 -3.63
CA GLN A 369 -15.93 15.48 -2.86
C GLN A 369 -14.94 14.80 -3.80
N ASN A 370 -13.74 15.36 -3.91
CA ASN A 370 -12.62 14.75 -4.60
C ASN A 370 -11.68 14.12 -3.56
N SER A 371 -11.48 12.81 -3.64
CA SER A 371 -10.74 12.06 -2.64
C SER A 371 -9.83 11.00 -3.25
N TYR A 372 -8.75 10.68 -2.54
CA TYR A 372 -7.86 9.58 -2.86
C TYR A 372 -7.20 9.04 -1.58
N THR A 373 -6.77 7.78 -1.65
CA THR A 373 -6.09 7.10 -0.55
C THR A 373 -4.58 7.08 -0.80
N LEU A 374 -3.82 7.30 0.25
CA LEU A 374 -2.37 7.23 0.28
C LEU A 374 -1.91 5.86 0.79
N GLU A 375 -0.70 5.46 0.42
CA GLU A 375 -0.09 4.20 0.86
C GLU A 375 0.32 4.24 2.35
N PRO A 376 0.20 3.13 3.11
CA PRO A 376 0.76 3.03 4.45
C PRO A 376 2.26 3.37 4.48
N PHE A 377 2.71 4.00 5.56
CA PHE A 377 4.10 4.45 5.69
C PHE A 377 4.68 4.19 7.08
N TYR A 378 6.01 4.27 7.17
CA TYR A 378 6.76 4.21 8.40
C TYR A 378 7.71 5.40 8.54
N ILE A 379 7.89 5.87 9.77
CA ILE A 379 8.90 6.86 10.17
C ILE A 379 9.90 6.17 11.08
N SER A 380 11.16 6.09 10.68
CA SER A 380 12.23 5.56 11.53
C SER A 380 12.74 6.57 12.55
N LEU A 381 13.10 6.09 13.74
CA LEU A 381 13.68 6.87 14.85
C LEU A 381 14.84 7.78 14.42
N PRO A 382 15.13 8.88 15.16
CA PRO A 382 16.30 9.70 14.89
C PRO A 382 17.58 8.93 15.19
N ASN A 383 18.67 9.33 14.56
CA ASN A 383 20.01 8.88 14.92
C ASN A 383 20.46 9.60 16.21
N PHE A 384 21.22 8.90 17.03
CA PHE A 384 21.71 9.41 18.32
C PHE A 384 23.24 9.50 18.28
N SER A 385 23.80 10.65 18.67
CA SER A 385 25.26 10.84 18.71
C SER A 385 25.96 9.92 19.71
N ASP A 386 25.24 9.50 20.75
CA ASP A 386 25.73 8.78 21.93
C ASP A 386 24.56 8.22 22.77
N ASP A 387 24.89 7.43 23.79
CA ASP A 387 23.93 6.86 24.73
C ASP A 387 23.16 7.92 25.53
N GLU A 388 23.75 9.09 25.81
CA GLU A 388 23.06 10.18 26.52
C GLU A 388 21.91 10.74 25.65
N ALA A 389 22.16 11.00 24.37
CA ALA A 389 21.14 11.45 23.42
C ALA A 389 20.00 10.42 23.25
N ARG A 390 20.36 9.13 23.17
CA ARG A 390 19.39 8.02 23.10
C ARG A 390 18.54 7.93 24.36
N ASN A 391 19.19 7.94 25.53
CA ASN A 391 18.51 7.86 26.83
C ASN A 391 17.64 9.10 27.07
N TRP A 392 18.09 10.29 26.70
CA TRP A 392 17.31 11.53 26.74
C TRP A 392 16.03 11.39 25.90
N PHE A 393 16.13 10.91 24.66
CA PHE A 393 14.98 10.77 23.76
C PHE A 393 13.94 9.79 24.29
N TYR A 394 14.38 8.60 24.74
CA TYR A 394 13.50 7.61 25.37
C TYR A 394 13.00 8.04 26.76
N SER A 395 13.70 8.96 27.45
CA SER A 395 13.23 9.52 28.71
C SER A 395 12.02 10.46 28.55
N SER A 396 11.77 10.96 27.33
CA SER A 396 10.69 11.90 27.04
C SER A 396 9.30 11.34 27.36
N SER A 397 8.42 12.21 27.85
CA SER A 397 7.02 11.88 28.16
C SER A 397 6.23 11.42 26.93
N TYR A 398 6.55 11.98 25.76
CA TYR A 398 5.98 11.59 24.47
C TYR A 398 6.20 10.09 24.18
N TYR A 399 7.46 9.65 24.15
CA TYR A 399 7.80 8.28 23.76
C TYR A 399 7.20 7.26 24.76
N LYS A 400 7.34 7.54 26.07
CA LYS A 400 6.80 6.71 27.16
C LYS A 400 5.27 6.57 27.17
N ALA A 401 4.54 7.55 26.64
CA ALA A 401 3.08 7.48 26.54
C ALA A 401 2.62 6.57 25.39
N TYR A 402 3.35 6.57 24.27
CA TYR A 402 3.02 5.79 23.08
C TYR A 402 3.57 4.38 23.11
N SER A 403 4.77 4.13 23.67
CA SER A 403 5.31 2.77 23.72
C SER A 403 4.43 1.81 24.54
N LYS A 404 3.76 2.31 25.59
CA LYS A 404 2.75 1.55 26.36
C LYS A 404 1.50 1.13 25.58
N LYS A 405 1.22 1.77 24.43
CA LYS A 405 0.13 1.35 23.52
C LYS A 405 0.61 0.37 22.44
N CYS A 406 1.90 0.08 22.36
CA CYS A 406 2.45 -0.99 21.53
C CYS A 406 2.56 -2.28 22.36
N PRO A 407 1.79 -3.35 22.06
CA PRO A 407 1.96 -4.63 22.73
C PRO A 407 3.37 -5.20 22.49
N LEU A 408 3.93 -5.82 23.52
CA LEU A 408 5.14 -6.66 23.46
C LEU A 408 6.42 -5.95 22.93
N GLY A 409 6.62 -4.65 23.22
CA GLY A 409 7.89 -3.97 22.92
C GLY A 409 8.18 -3.74 21.42
N SER A 410 7.21 -4.05 20.54
CA SER A 410 7.33 -4.00 19.07
C SER A 410 7.82 -2.66 18.51
N CYS A 411 7.51 -1.55 19.19
CA CYS A 411 7.95 -0.20 18.85
C CYS A 411 9.34 0.17 19.42
N GLU A 412 9.78 -0.51 20.49
CA GLU A 412 11.03 -0.23 21.21
C GLU A 412 12.23 -0.97 20.60
N GLU A 413 12.04 -2.21 20.11
CA GLU A 413 13.14 -3.02 19.53
C GLU A 413 13.39 -2.79 18.04
N LYS A 414 12.45 -2.17 17.30
CA LYS A 414 12.56 -2.00 15.84
C LYS A 414 12.53 -0.55 15.34
N GLY A 415 12.19 0.43 16.17
CA GLY A 415 12.42 1.84 15.86
C GLY A 415 11.67 2.42 14.65
N PHE A 416 10.48 1.90 14.33
CA PHE A 416 9.59 2.44 13.29
C PHE A 416 8.22 2.82 13.87
N PHE A 417 7.79 4.05 13.61
CA PHE A 417 6.41 4.48 13.79
C PHE A 417 5.63 4.18 12.50
N PHE A 418 4.74 3.19 12.55
CA PHE A 418 3.91 2.75 11.42
C PHE A 418 2.52 3.37 11.50
N ASN A 419 1.97 3.82 10.37
CA ASN A 419 0.64 4.41 10.31
C ASN A 419 -0.13 3.93 9.08
N ASP A 420 -1.24 3.23 9.33
CA ASP A 420 -2.18 2.70 8.34
C ASP A 420 -3.63 3.18 8.58
N THR A 421 -3.86 4.13 9.51
CA THR A 421 -5.23 4.51 9.85
C THR A 421 -5.89 5.29 8.71
N LYS A 422 -7.17 5.00 8.47
CA LYS A 422 -7.95 5.58 7.36
C LYS A 422 -7.89 7.11 7.37
N GLU A 423 -7.85 7.72 8.54
CA GLU A 423 -7.82 9.16 8.77
C GLU A 423 -6.52 9.81 8.28
N HIS A 424 -5.40 9.10 8.38
CA HIS A 424 -4.08 9.57 7.94
C HIS A 424 -3.73 9.16 6.51
N LEU A 425 -4.47 8.22 5.93
CA LEU A 425 -4.32 7.81 4.53
C LEU A 425 -5.34 8.48 3.59
N SER A 426 -6.46 9.02 4.08
CA SER A 426 -7.51 9.61 3.23
C SER A 426 -7.29 11.11 3.01
N VAL A 427 -6.99 11.52 1.78
CA VAL A 427 -6.97 12.93 1.36
C VAL A 427 -8.33 13.29 0.75
N ASN A 428 -8.91 14.42 1.16
CA ASN A 428 -10.20 14.87 0.66
C ASN A 428 -10.23 16.39 0.44
N ILE A 429 -10.75 16.82 -0.70
CA ILE A 429 -11.13 18.20 -1.00
C ILE A 429 -12.64 18.24 -1.19
N PHE A 430 -13.33 19.10 -0.44
CA PHE A 430 -14.77 19.34 -0.60
C PHE A 430 -15.00 20.64 -1.37
N LEU A 431 -15.92 20.59 -2.34
CA LEU A 431 -16.37 21.73 -3.15
C LEU A 431 -17.82 22.01 -2.75
N VAL A 432 -18.02 22.85 -1.75
CA VAL A 432 -19.32 23.09 -1.10
C VAL A 432 -20.02 24.29 -1.73
N LYS A 433 -21.23 24.09 -2.25
CA LYS A 433 -22.09 25.16 -2.79
C LYS A 433 -22.73 25.93 -1.65
N ASN A 434 -22.70 27.25 -1.71
CA ASN A 434 -23.11 28.13 -0.60
C ASN A 434 -22.44 27.71 0.72
N GLY A 435 -21.15 27.36 0.67
CA GLY A 435 -20.38 26.87 1.80
C GLY A 435 -20.15 27.96 2.86
N LEU A 436 -20.07 27.55 4.13
CA LEU A 436 -20.02 28.41 5.31
C LEU A 436 -18.86 28.05 6.24
N TYR A 437 -17.95 28.99 6.44
CA TYR A 437 -16.80 28.85 7.34
C TYR A 437 -16.96 29.68 8.62
N LEU A 438 -16.79 29.04 9.79
CA LEU A 438 -17.06 29.60 11.13
C LEU A 438 -15.89 29.34 12.10
N ASN A 439 -14.70 29.85 11.77
CA ASN A 439 -13.50 29.75 12.61
C ASN A 439 -13.03 28.29 12.91
N ASP A 440 -13.31 27.35 12.01
CA ASP A 440 -12.90 25.95 12.16
C ASP A 440 -11.39 25.79 11.89
N GLU A 441 -10.63 25.14 12.79
CA GLU A 441 -9.18 24.99 12.61
C GLU A 441 -8.82 24.03 11.47
N CYS A 442 -8.45 24.59 10.32
CA CYS A 442 -8.10 23.82 9.12
C CYS A 442 -6.79 23.02 9.28
N GLY A 443 -6.04 23.20 10.37
CA GLY A 443 -4.74 22.57 10.62
C GLY A 443 -4.81 21.04 10.73
N TYR A 444 -5.14 20.55 11.93
CA TYR A 444 -4.95 19.14 12.32
C TYR A 444 -6.15 18.53 13.08
N ASN A 445 -7.23 19.27 13.32
CA ASN A 445 -8.42 18.77 14.02
C ASN A 445 -9.65 19.57 13.56
N TYR A 446 -10.34 19.05 12.56
CA TYR A 446 -11.55 19.61 11.99
C TYR A 446 -12.71 18.62 12.21
N LYS A 447 -13.92 19.13 12.38
CA LYS A 447 -15.11 18.29 12.53
C LYS A 447 -15.71 17.95 11.16
N ASP A 448 -16.37 16.81 11.06
CA ASP A 448 -16.99 16.39 9.79
C ASP A 448 -18.18 17.28 9.39
N ASP A 449 -18.84 17.98 10.33
CA ASP A 449 -19.84 19.00 10.00
C ASP A 449 -19.22 20.28 9.40
N ALA A 450 -18.00 20.63 9.82
CA ALA A 450 -17.33 21.87 9.41
C ALA A 450 -16.90 21.86 7.95
N ILE A 451 -16.55 20.69 7.42
CA ILE A 451 -16.02 20.53 6.06
C ILE A 451 -17.10 20.56 4.96
N GLN A 452 -18.38 20.42 5.33
CA GLN A 452 -19.53 20.38 4.43
C GLN A 452 -20.60 21.46 4.75
N ARG A 453 -20.32 22.37 5.69
CA ARG A 453 -21.29 23.35 6.20
C ARG A 453 -21.71 24.34 5.10
N THR A 454 -23.01 24.62 5.03
CA THR A 454 -23.63 25.58 4.09
C THR A 454 -24.39 26.68 4.82
N PHE A 455 -24.49 27.89 4.25
CA PHE A 455 -25.42 28.93 4.69
C PHE A 455 -26.71 28.91 3.84
N LYS A 456 -27.85 29.30 4.41
CA LYS A 456 -29.12 29.39 3.67
C LYS A 456 -29.52 30.83 3.33
N ASN A 457 -29.28 31.75 4.26
CA ASN A 457 -29.63 33.16 4.13
C ASN A 457 -28.38 34.04 4.21
N SER A 458 -28.44 35.24 3.62
CA SER A 458 -27.38 36.26 3.69
C SER A 458 -27.01 36.63 5.12
N ASP A 459 -27.97 36.60 6.03
CA ASP A 459 -27.84 37.13 7.39
C ASP A 459 -27.06 36.16 8.32
N GLU A 460 -26.79 34.95 7.85
CA GLU A 460 -25.95 33.96 8.52
C GLU A 460 -24.45 34.26 8.36
N VAL A 461 -24.08 35.15 7.43
CA VAL A 461 -22.69 35.41 7.00
C VAL A 461 -22.35 36.90 7.08
N THR A 462 -21.09 37.20 7.42
CA THR A 462 -20.55 38.58 7.46
C THR A 462 -20.18 39.06 6.06
N VAL A 463 -19.72 38.15 5.21
CA VAL A 463 -19.30 38.42 3.83
C VAL A 463 -19.54 37.19 2.97
N ILE A 464 -19.93 37.40 1.71
CA ILE A 464 -20.10 36.35 0.69
C ILE A 464 -19.09 36.60 -0.43
N TYR A 465 -18.42 35.54 -0.86
CA TYR A 465 -17.60 35.53 -2.09
C TYR A 465 -18.19 34.59 -3.13
N ASP A 466 -17.96 34.83 -4.42
CA ASP A 466 -18.36 33.88 -5.46
C ASP A 466 -17.63 32.54 -5.28
N LYS A 467 -16.32 32.59 -5.00
CA LYS A 467 -15.47 31.42 -4.79
C LYS A 467 -14.45 31.71 -3.69
N ALA A 468 -14.23 30.75 -2.79
CA ALA A 468 -13.21 30.85 -1.75
C ALA A 468 -12.50 29.52 -1.53
N ILE A 469 -11.22 29.54 -1.15
CA ILE A 469 -10.39 28.37 -0.84
C ILE A 469 -9.81 28.54 0.57
N LEU A 470 -10.00 27.53 1.43
CA LEU A 470 -9.58 27.61 2.84
C LEU A 470 -8.14 27.12 3.08
N TYR A 471 -7.32 27.95 3.72
CA TYR A 471 -6.03 27.59 4.31
C TYR A 471 -5.89 28.19 5.73
N THR A 472 -6.96 28.12 6.52
CA THR A 472 -7.05 28.65 7.90
C THR A 472 -6.35 27.75 8.92
N VAL A 473 -5.09 27.46 8.66
CA VAL A 473 -4.18 26.72 9.54
C VAL A 473 -3.75 27.64 10.70
N PRO A 474 -3.78 27.16 11.97
CA PRO A 474 -3.23 27.89 13.10
C PRO A 474 -1.80 28.37 12.82
N ASP A 475 -1.57 29.67 13.00
CA ASP A 475 -0.31 30.35 12.71
C ASP A 475 0.27 30.21 11.29
N GLY A 476 -0.51 29.75 10.31
CA GLY A 476 -0.11 29.59 8.91
C GLY A 476 0.28 30.89 8.18
N TRP A 477 0.13 32.04 8.84
CA TRP A 477 0.69 33.33 8.45
C TRP A 477 2.21 33.44 8.69
N SER A 478 2.78 32.55 9.51
CA SER A 478 4.20 32.46 9.85
C SER A 478 4.94 31.46 8.97
N PHE A 479 6.25 31.66 8.77
CA PHE A 479 7.03 30.83 7.86
C PHE A 479 7.05 29.33 8.21
N GLN A 480 7.22 28.97 9.49
CA GLN A 480 7.21 27.57 9.92
C GLN A 480 5.86 26.90 9.65
N HIS A 481 4.76 27.48 10.10
CA HIS A 481 3.44 26.85 10.02
C HIS A 481 2.79 26.94 8.63
N PHE A 482 3.24 27.88 7.81
CA PHE A 482 2.99 27.81 6.37
C PHE A 482 3.60 26.52 5.78
N LEU A 483 4.87 26.23 6.07
CA LEU A 483 5.52 25.01 5.57
C LEU A 483 4.91 23.73 6.16
N ASP A 484 4.63 23.69 7.47
CA ASP A 484 4.20 22.46 8.15
C ASP A 484 2.69 22.16 8.05
N GLY A 485 1.84 23.17 7.92
CA GLY A 485 0.39 22.98 7.86
C GLY A 485 -0.27 23.38 6.54
N ILE A 486 0.17 24.46 5.86
CA ILE A 486 -0.41 24.89 4.58
C ILE A 486 0.22 24.12 3.40
N GLY A 487 1.54 23.91 3.43
CA GLY A 487 2.30 23.19 2.40
C GLY A 487 1.71 21.82 2.03
N PRO A 488 1.46 20.90 2.99
CA PRO A 488 0.84 19.60 2.71
C PRO A 488 -0.54 19.69 2.07
N LYS A 489 -1.31 20.76 2.32
CA LYS A 489 -2.63 20.97 1.68
C LYS A 489 -2.44 21.45 0.25
N LEU A 490 -1.60 22.46 0.03
CA LEU A 490 -1.23 22.94 -1.30
C LEU A 490 -0.70 21.83 -2.21
N SER A 491 -0.03 20.79 -1.67
CA SER A 491 0.48 19.66 -2.45
C SER A 491 -0.56 18.99 -3.36
N HIS A 492 -1.85 19.00 -2.97
CA HIS A 492 -2.96 18.44 -3.75
C HIS A 492 -4.04 19.46 -4.12
N SER A 493 -4.20 20.55 -3.36
CA SER A 493 -5.19 21.60 -3.64
C SER A 493 -4.68 22.75 -4.53
N ARG A 494 -3.37 22.83 -4.86
CA ARG A 494 -2.81 23.91 -5.68
C ARG A 494 -3.48 24.07 -7.05
N SER A 495 -3.91 23.00 -7.70
CA SER A 495 -4.59 23.05 -9.00
C SER A 495 -5.87 23.90 -8.97
N TYR A 496 -6.53 24.01 -7.82
CA TYR A 496 -7.72 24.83 -7.62
C TYR A 496 -7.42 26.34 -7.65
N LEU A 497 -6.20 26.75 -7.28
CA LEU A 497 -5.75 28.16 -7.38
C LEU A 497 -5.68 28.64 -8.83
N GLN A 498 -5.38 27.73 -9.76
CA GLN A 498 -5.32 27.94 -11.21
C GLN A 498 -6.70 27.75 -11.87
N LYS A 499 -7.46 26.73 -11.45
CA LYS A 499 -8.83 26.47 -11.94
C LYS A 499 -9.80 27.61 -11.60
N TYR A 500 -9.57 28.29 -10.48
CA TYR A 500 -10.38 29.41 -10.00
C TYR A 500 -9.49 30.62 -9.68
N PRO A 501 -9.01 31.37 -10.71
CA PRO A 501 -8.10 32.50 -10.53
C PRO A 501 -8.75 33.68 -9.80
N ASP A 502 -10.07 33.76 -9.80
CA ASP A 502 -10.89 34.74 -9.09
C ASP A 502 -11.17 34.37 -7.62
N ALA A 503 -10.94 33.10 -7.23
CA ALA A 503 -11.24 32.64 -5.88
C ALA A 503 -10.36 33.33 -4.83
N LYS A 504 -11.01 33.74 -3.73
CA LYS A 504 -10.36 34.31 -2.55
C LYS A 504 -9.68 33.21 -1.73
N VAL A 505 -8.47 33.46 -1.27
CA VAL A 505 -7.66 32.55 -0.47
C VAL A 505 -7.77 32.98 0.99
N ILE A 506 -8.45 32.18 1.81
CA ILE A 506 -8.76 32.52 3.21
C ILE A 506 -7.63 32.01 4.11
N ILE A 507 -6.92 32.92 4.77
CA ILE A 507 -5.80 32.63 5.67
C ILE A 507 -6.10 33.23 7.03
N LEU A 508 -5.80 32.52 8.12
CA LEU A 508 -6.00 33.05 9.47
C LEU A 508 -5.13 34.30 9.70
N GLN A 509 -5.73 35.43 10.13
CA GLN A 509 -4.99 36.64 10.41
C GLN A 509 -4.00 36.43 11.57
N GLY A 510 -2.77 36.90 11.36
CA GLY A 510 -1.68 36.81 12.34
C GLY A 510 -1.21 38.14 12.88
N VAL A 511 -0.19 38.08 13.74
CA VAL A 511 0.52 39.27 14.26
C VAL A 511 1.24 40.01 13.14
N ARG A 512 1.90 39.27 12.24
CA ARG A 512 2.56 39.83 11.05
C ARG A 512 2.67 38.74 9.99
N PHE A 513 1.99 38.92 8.85
CA PHE A 513 2.12 37.98 7.73
C PHE A 513 3.57 38.01 7.20
N ASP A 514 4.22 36.84 7.21
CA ASP A 514 5.66 36.72 6.97
C ASP A 514 6.02 37.08 5.51
N ARG A 515 7.15 37.80 5.32
CA ARG A 515 7.62 38.23 4.00
C ARG A 515 7.79 37.04 3.04
N SER A 516 8.39 35.96 3.53
CA SER A 516 8.65 34.75 2.75
C SER A 516 7.35 34.06 2.34
N VAL A 517 6.34 34.09 3.22
CA VAL A 517 5.02 33.50 2.94
C VAL A 517 4.28 34.32 1.87
N LYS A 518 4.33 35.66 1.95
CA LYS A 518 3.83 36.55 0.88
C LYS A 518 4.49 36.24 -0.47
N GLU A 519 5.82 36.15 -0.50
CA GLU A 519 6.57 35.85 -1.73
C GLU A 519 6.21 34.46 -2.30
N ILE A 520 6.03 33.43 -1.47
CA ILE A 520 5.58 32.11 -1.93
C ILE A 520 4.15 32.17 -2.52
N TRP A 521 3.23 32.92 -1.92
CA TRP A 521 1.88 33.09 -2.49
C TRP A 521 1.88 33.83 -3.83
N SER A 522 2.67 34.90 -3.97
CA SER A 522 2.87 35.58 -5.26
C SER A 522 3.45 34.62 -6.32
N MET A 523 4.45 33.80 -5.95
CA MET A 523 5.01 32.75 -6.81
C MET A 523 4.01 31.62 -7.15
N LEU A 524 2.89 31.50 -6.41
CA LEU A 524 1.76 30.61 -6.72
C LEU A 524 0.66 31.31 -7.55
N GLY A 525 0.83 32.58 -7.93
CA GLY A 525 -0.16 33.39 -8.65
C GLY A 525 -1.26 33.97 -7.74
N VAL A 526 -0.98 34.14 -6.46
CA VAL A 526 -1.93 34.64 -5.45
C VAL A 526 -1.38 35.93 -4.83
N GLU A 527 -1.72 37.06 -5.44
CA GLU A 527 -1.34 38.37 -4.92
C GLU A 527 -2.12 38.74 -3.66
N GLU A 528 -1.41 39.21 -2.63
CA GLU A 528 -1.98 39.44 -1.30
C GLU A 528 -3.07 40.51 -1.31
N SER A 529 -2.84 41.63 -2.00
CA SER A 529 -3.75 42.78 -2.05
C SER A 529 -5.08 42.49 -2.77
N GLU A 530 -5.13 41.43 -3.57
CA GLU A 530 -6.28 41.14 -4.44
C GLU A 530 -7.00 39.83 -4.06
N ARG A 531 -6.26 38.78 -3.71
CA ARG A 531 -6.80 37.42 -3.55
C ARG A 531 -6.77 36.92 -2.11
N ILE A 532 -5.87 37.39 -1.25
CA ILE A 532 -5.76 36.89 0.14
C ILE A 532 -6.74 37.63 1.05
N ILE A 533 -7.53 36.88 1.80
CA ILE A 533 -8.40 37.41 2.85
C ILE A 533 -7.84 36.96 4.20
N HIS A 534 -7.35 37.93 4.97
CA HIS A 534 -6.92 37.75 6.35
C HIS A 534 -8.14 37.61 7.25
N TYR A 535 -8.42 36.38 7.67
CA TYR A 535 -9.60 35.99 8.43
C TYR A 535 -9.45 36.29 9.93
N THR A 536 -10.39 37.05 10.49
CA THR A 536 -10.55 37.22 11.95
C THR A 536 -11.68 36.33 12.49
N ARG A 537 -11.59 35.96 13.77
CA ARG A 537 -12.49 34.96 14.39
C ARG A 537 -13.96 35.40 14.50
N ASP A 538 -14.22 36.69 14.38
CA ASP A 538 -15.54 37.33 14.37
C ASP A 538 -16.21 37.30 12.98
N MET A 539 -15.45 37.09 11.90
CA MET A 539 -16.00 36.95 10.56
C MET A 539 -16.69 35.59 10.39
N LYS A 540 -17.85 35.59 9.73
CA LYS A 540 -18.48 34.40 9.16
C LYS A 540 -18.38 34.50 7.64
N ILE A 541 -17.65 33.58 7.00
CA ILE A 541 -17.43 33.64 5.55
C ILE A 541 -18.38 32.68 4.85
N GLY A 542 -19.22 33.23 3.96
CA GLY A 542 -19.93 32.47 2.94
C GLY A 542 -19.16 32.45 1.62
N ALA A 543 -19.28 31.37 0.86
CA ALA A 543 -18.94 31.39 -0.56
C ALA A 543 -19.91 30.57 -1.41
N HIS A 544 -20.31 31.07 -2.57
CA HIS A 544 -21.17 30.31 -3.50
C HIS A 544 -20.50 29.01 -3.97
N LEU A 545 -19.16 28.99 -4.04
CA LEU A 545 -18.34 27.78 -4.07
C LEU A 545 -17.19 27.88 -3.06
N LEU A 546 -17.25 27.07 -2.00
CA LEU A 546 -16.21 26.96 -0.98
C LEU A 546 -15.37 25.69 -1.22
N ILE A 547 -14.10 25.85 -1.54
CA ILE A 547 -13.14 24.76 -1.68
C ILE A 547 -12.44 24.55 -0.33
N ASN A 548 -12.65 23.38 0.27
CA ASN A 548 -12.19 23.03 1.60
C ASN A 548 -11.22 21.83 1.54
N PRO A 549 -9.89 22.07 1.60
CA PRO A 549 -8.86 21.04 1.70
C PRO A 549 -8.50 20.67 3.15
N CYS A 550 -9.33 21.00 4.15
CA CYS A 550 -8.93 20.85 5.55
C CYS A 550 -8.74 19.37 5.96
N ARG A 551 -9.50 18.43 5.37
CA ARG A 551 -9.30 16.97 5.51
C ARG A 551 -8.11 16.46 4.68
N THR A 552 -6.94 16.99 5.05
CA THR A 552 -5.61 16.58 4.59
C THR A 552 -4.83 16.01 5.77
N PRO A 553 -4.27 14.79 5.67
CA PRO A 553 -3.34 14.24 6.66
C PRO A 553 -2.14 15.16 6.90
N GLY A 554 -1.90 15.53 8.16
CA GLY A 554 -0.77 16.39 8.52
C GLY A 554 0.59 15.71 8.47
N ILE A 555 0.63 14.38 8.57
CA ILE A 555 1.86 13.56 8.64
C ILE A 555 1.72 12.46 7.60
N HIS A 556 2.27 12.69 6.41
CA HIS A 556 2.38 11.67 5.37
C HIS A 556 3.51 11.99 4.39
N PRO A 557 4.45 11.06 4.08
CA PRO A 557 5.63 11.36 3.28
C PRO A 557 5.31 11.97 1.92
N ARG A 558 4.30 11.40 1.22
CA ARG A 558 3.85 11.87 -0.09
C ARG A 558 3.51 13.37 -0.12
N LEU A 559 2.67 13.85 0.80
CA LEU A 559 2.20 15.24 0.82
C LEU A 559 3.33 16.22 1.10
N TRP A 560 4.28 15.84 1.96
CA TRP A 560 5.44 16.64 2.30
C TRP A 560 6.47 16.68 1.14
N GLN A 561 6.67 15.56 0.47
CA GLN A 561 7.55 15.47 -0.70
C GLN A 561 6.96 16.23 -1.90
N ASP A 562 5.65 16.10 -2.16
CA ASP A 562 4.95 16.85 -3.20
C ASP A 562 4.94 18.37 -2.89
N ALA A 563 4.78 18.78 -1.62
CA ALA A 563 4.94 20.17 -1.20
C ALA A 563 6.37 20.71 -1.45
N ARG A 564 7.40 19.89 -1.18
CA ARG A 564 8.80 20.25 -1.50
C ARG A 564 9.04 20.38 -3.01
N LEU A 565 8.52 19.45 -3.82
CA LEU A 565 8.57 19.53 -5.28
C LEU A 565 7.87 20.80 -5.80
N MET A 566 6.75 21.20 -5.17
CA MET A 566 6.10 22.48 -5.46
C MET A 566 7.03 23.66 -5.18
N TYR A 567 7.71 23.72 -4.03
CA TYR A 567 8.63 24.82 -3.69
C TYR A 567 9.80 24.94 -4.67
N TRP A 568 10.37 23.82 -5.13
CA TRP A 568 11.39 23.82 -6.18
C TRP A 568 10.83 24.30 -7.52
N SER A 569 9.68 23.77 -7.93
CA SER A 569 8.99 24.13 -9.17
C SER A 569 8.69 25.62 -9.29
N ILE A 570 8.11 26.26 -8.26
CA ILE A 570 7.83 27.71 -8.28
C ILE A 570 9.12 28.55 -8.25
N SER A 571 10.19 28.00 -7.69
CA SER A 571 11.50 28.63 -7.66
C SER A 571 12.28 28.51 -8.97
N GLY A 572 11.84 27.67 -9.91
CA GLY A 572 12.60 27.37 -11.14
C GLY A 572 13.77 26.41 -10.91
N ILE A 573 13.81 25.73 -9.76
CA ILE A 573 14.84 24.76 -9.42
C ILE A 573 14.44 23.39 -10.02
N PRO A 574 15.32 22.73 -10.79
CA PRO A 574 15.02 21.44 -11.39
C PRO A 574 14.92 20.32 -10.34
N ASN A 575 14.29 19.21 -10.70
CA ASN A 575 14.37 17.99 -9.90
C ASN A 575 15.82 17.49 -9.81
N PRO A 576 16.26 16.90 -8.68
CA PRO A 576 17.61 16.40 -8.53
C PRO A 576 17.99 15.38 -9.60
N SER A 577 19.10 15.64 -10.31
CA SER A 577 19.77 14.62 -11.12
C SER A 577 20.66 13.74 -10.25
N SER A 578 21.04 12.56 -10.77
CA SER A 578 22.04 11.68 -10.14
C SER A 578 23.42 12.34 -9.95
N GLU A 579 23.67 13.47 -10.63
CA GLU A 579 24.92 14.23 -10.61
C GLU A 579 24.87 15.50 -9.73
N SER A 580 23.73 15.78 -9.09
CA SER A 580 23.50 16.95 -8.23
C SER A 580 24.45 16.97 -7.02
N LYS A 581 25.60 17.64 -7.18
CA LYS A 581 26.68 17.70 -6.18
C LYS A 581 26.38 18.70 -5.06
N ARG A 582 25.62 18.26 -4.05
CA ARG A 582 25.32 19.03 -2.83
C ARG A 582 26.58 19.21 -1.98
N ASN A 583 27.01 20.45 -1.81
CA ASN A 583 28.29 20.77 -1.17
C ASN A 583 28.18 21.67 0.08
N ASN A 584 27.01 22.22 0.41
CA ASN A 584 26.88 23.16 1.54
C ASN A 584 26.71 22.42 2.87
N LEU A 585 27.47 22.82 3.90
CA LEU A 585 27.11 22.65 5.30
C LEU A 585 26.56 23.99 5.80
N ILE A 586 25.28 24.01 6.16
CA ILE A 586 24.59 25.22 6.60
C ILE A 586 24.45 25.21 8.12
N TYR A 587 25.10 26.14 8.80
CA TYR A 587 24.81 26.48 10.19
C TYR A 587 23.74 27.56 10.25
N ILE A 588 22.58 27.24 10.84
CA ILE A 588 21.51 28.21 11.10
C ILE A 588 21.82 28.92 12.42
N GLN A 589 22.34 30.14 12.31
CA GLN A 589 22.77 30.94 13.45
C GLN A 589 21.59 31.48 14.26
N ARG A 590 21.72 31.41 15.59
CA ARG A 590 20.75 31.96 16.54
C ARG A 590 21.44 32.92 17.50
N THR A 591 21.06 34.19 17.45
CA THR A 591 21.61 35.28 18.27
C THR A 591 20.51 35.92 19.11
N GLY A 592 20.89 36.77 20.08
CA GLY A 592 19.93 37.60 20.83
C GLY A 592 19.22 38.67 20.00
N THR A 593 19.66 38.94 18.76
CA THR A 593 19.07 39.95 17.87
C THR A 593 18.24 39.36 16.73
N ASN A 594 18.46 38.09 16.35
CA ASN A 594 17.66 37.41 15.34
C ASN A 594 16.53 36.53 15.91
N ALA A 595 16.55 36.22 17.20
CA ALA A 595 15.52 35.40 17.83
C ALA A 595 14.36 36.24 18.40
N MET A 596 13.12 35.95 17.98
CA MET A 596 11.91 36.56 18.59
C MET A 596 11.72 36.22 20.07
N ASN A 597 12.21 35.05 20.51
CA ASN A 597 12.13 34.58 21.88
C ASN A 597 13.54 34.49 22.47
N SER A 598 13.73 34.92 23.72
CA SER A 598 15.03 34.88 24.42
C SER A 598 15.52 33.45 24.70
N GLY A 599 16.79 33.34 25.09
CA GLY A 599 17.43 32.07 25.44
C GLY A 599 17.81 31.18 24.25
N ARG A 600 18.27 29.96 24.56
CA ARG A 600 18.76 28.95 23.62
C ARG A 600 19.93 29.45 22.74
N LEU A 601 20.78 30.31 23.28
CA LEU A 601 21.98 30.79 22.61
C LEU A 601 23.17 29.86 22.90
N ILE A 602 24.03 29.67 21.90
CA ILE A 602 25.33 28.98 22.05
C ILE A 602 26.32 30.01 22.62
N LEU A 603 26.75 29.83 23.87
CA LEU A 603 27.64 30.77 24.56
C LEU A 603 29.09 30.69 24.06
N ASN A 604 29.52 29.52 23.59
CA ASN A 604 30.84 29.25 23.02
C ASN A 604 30.80 29.12 21.48
N GLU A 605 30.15 30.08 20.81
CA GLU A 605 29.88 30.00 19.37
C GLU A 605 31.15 29.93 18.50
N GLU A 606 32.22 30.67 18.82
CA GLU A 606 33.47 30.62 18.04
C GLU A 606 34.17 29.24 18.06
N PRO A 607 34.40 28.58 19.23
CA PRO A 607 34.83 27.18 19.28
C PRO A 607 33.93 26.21 18.50
N PHE A 608 32.61 26.43 18.55
CA PHE A 608 31.63 25.62 17.82
C PHE A 608 31.77 25.80 16.30
N ILE A 609 31.80 27.04 15.81
CA ILE A 609 31.99 27.39 14.39
C ILE A 609 33.32 26.83 13.87
N LYS A 610 34.38 26.84 14.68
CA LYS A 610 35.67 26.25 14.30
C LYS A 610 35.53 24.76 13.92
N VAL A 611 34.86 23.95 14.76
CA VAL A 611 34.63 22.52 14.46
C VAL A 611 33.89 22.33 13.13
N LEU A 612 32.90 23.18 12.84
CA LEU A 612 32.17 23.15 11.57
C LEU A 612 33.06 23.47 10.37
N ARG A 613 33.92 24.49 10.48
CA ARG A 613 34.87 24.88 9.42
C ARG A 613 35.97 23.84 9.21
N ASP A 614 36.46 23.22 10.28
CA ASP A 614 37.45 22.14 10.22
C ASP A 614 36.87 20.90 9.51
N TYR A 615 35.63 20.51 9.82
CA TYR A 615 34.90 19.45 9.10
C TYR A 615 34.66 19.82 7.62
N CYS A 616 34.24 21.05 7.32
CA CYS A 616 34.06 21.49 5.94
C CYS A 616 35.37 21.41 5.14
N SER A 617 36.49 21.83 5.73
CA SER A 617 37.81 21.77 5.11
C SER A 617 38.25 20.32 4.85
N LYS A 618 38.07 19.42 5.84
CA LYS A 618 38.38 17.98 5.73
C LYS A 618 37.57 17.28 4.64
N HIS A 619 36.30 17.67 4.44
CA HIS A 619 35.37 17.00 3.52
C HIS A 619 35.08 17.78 2.21
N SER A 620 35.84 18.85 1.93
CA SER A 620 35.65 19.73 0.76
C SER A 620 34.23 20.29 0.61
N LEU A 621 33.62 20.70 1.74
CA LEU A 621 32.30 21.31 1.80
C LEU A 621 32.41 22.83 1.92
N ASN A 622 31.39 23.54 1.44
CA ASN A 622 31.22 24.97 1.62
C ASN A 622 30.54 25.25 2.96
N TYR A 623 31.20 26.00 3.85
CA TYR A 623 30.62 26.43 5.12
C TYR A 623 29.73 27.67 4.93
N VAL A 624 28.45 27.56 5.27
CA VAL A 624 27.50 28.68 5.21
C VAL A 624 26.95 28.97 6.61
N GLN A 625 27.22 30.17 7.12
CA GLN A 625 26.61 30.70 8.33
C GLN A 625 25.38 31.51 7.96
N TYR A 626 24.20 30.93 8.16
CA TYR A 626 22.92 31.48 7.74
C TYR A 626 22.22 32.20 8.90
N ASP A 627 22.00 33.50 8.73
CA ASP A 627 21.28 34.36 9.68
C ASP A 627 20.05 34.96 8.99
N HIS A 628 18.87 34.42 9.31
CA HIS A 628 17.60 34.83 8.70
C HIS A 628 17.21 36.30 8.93
N SER A 629 17.79 36.99 9.92
CA SER A 629 17.55 38.43 10.11
C SER A 629 18.27 39.30 9.07
N LYS A 630 19.30 38.74 8.42
CA LYS A 630 20.08 39.37 7.36
C LYS A 630 19.67 38.91 5.96
N ASP A 631 18.74 37.97 5.87
CA ASP A 631 18.17 37.50 4.60
C ASP A 631 17.32 38.60 3.96
N LYS A 632 17.95 39.34 3.05
CA LYS A 632 17.31 40.40 2.25
C LYS A 632 16.84 39.89 0.91
N ASP A 633 17.34 38.74 0.47
CA ASP A 633 17.11 38.19 -0.86
C ASP A 633 15.66 37.71 -1.02
N HIS A 634 15.31 37.31 -2.24
CA HIS A 634 14.02 36.70 -2.53
C HIS A 634 14.01 35.25 -2.00
N ILE A 635 12.86 34.74 -1.56
CA ILE A 635 12.70 33.36 -1.08
C ILE A 635 13.24 32.29 -2.04
N ARG A 636 13.31 32.58 -3.36
CA ARG A 636 13.94 31.74 -4.38
C ARG A 636 15.41 31.43 -4.06
N SER A 637 16.20 32.45 -3.71
CA SER A 637 17.62 32.30 -3.35
C SER A 637 17.78 31.46 -2.09
N ARG A 638 16.88 31.61 -1.11
CA ARG A 638 16.87 30.77 0.10
C ARG A 638 16.50 29.32 -0.22
N ILE A 639 15.49 29.07 -1.05
CA ILE A 639 15.13 27.71 -1.48
C ILE A 639 16.32 27.05 -2.20
N GLU A 640 17.03 27.78 -3.07
CA GLU A 640 18.22 27.30 -3.77
C GLU A 640 19.41 27.02 -2.82
N LEU A 641 19.66 27.89 -1.84
CA LEU A 641 20.70 27.69 -0.83
C LEU A 641 20.49 26.35 -0.07
N PHE A 642 19.26 26.12 0.40
CA PHE A 642 18.90 24.92 1.16
C PHE A 642 18.73 23.66 0.27
N TYR A 643 18.32 23.80 -0.99
CA TYR A 643 18.35 22.72 -1.98
C TYR A 643 19.76 22.12 -2.15
N ASN A 644 20.79 22.97 -2.12
CA ASN A 644 22.19 22.58 -2.24
C ASN A 644 22.83 22.10 -0.91
N ALA A 645 22.05 21.98 0.17
CA ALA A 645 22.54 21.54 1.47
C ALA A 645 22.82 20.03 1.52
N LYS A 646 24.06 19.67 1.86
CA LYS A 646 24.46 18.31 2.24
C LYS A 646 24.20 18.07 3.72
N VAL A 647 24.54 19.06 4.56
CA VAL A 647 24.33 19.05 6.02
C VAL A 647 23.67 20.35 6.45
N ILE A 648 22.70 20.29 7.36
CA ILE A 648 22.08 21.44 8.02
C ILE A 648 22.19 21.22 9.53
N ILE A 649 22.76 22.19 10.25
CA ILE A 649 22.87 22.18 11.71
C ILE A 649 22.30 23.47 12.31
N GLY A 650 21.58 23.37 13.43
CA GLY A 650 21.05 24.55 14.10
C GLY A 650 20.38 24.21 15.43
N VAL A 651 20.07 25.25 16.21
CA VAL A 651 19.34 25.13 17.47
C VAL A 651 17.84 24.99 17.19
N HIS A 652 17.17 24.08 17.90
CA HIS A 652 15.72 23.83 17.80
C HIS A 652 14.92 25.15 17.75
N SER A 653 14.40 25.48 16.57
CA SER A 653 13.73 26.75 16.24
C SER A 653 13.05 26.66 14.87
N GLY A 654 12.06 27.51 14.59
CA GLY A 654 11.37 27.54 13.29
C GLY A 654 12.26 27.90 12.09
N ALA A 655 13.48 28.42 12.31
CA ALA A 655 14.44 28.64 11.24
C ALA A 655 14.95 27.31 10.63
N LEU A 656 14.98 26.22 11.41
CA LEU A 656 15.31 24.87 10.91
C LEU A 656 14.28 24.34 9.91
N SER A 657 13.06 24.88 9.86
CA SER A 657 12.04 24.50 8.87
C SER A 657 12.48 24.77 7.41
N ASN A 658 13.55 25.53 7.16
CA ASN A 658 14.18 25.59 5.83
C ASN A 658 14.69 24.22 5.32
N MET A 659 14.82 23.20 6.17
CA MET A 659 15.07 21.82 5.75
C MET A 659 14.02 21.27 4.77
N ASN A 660 12.81 21.85 4.74
CA ASN A 660 11.76 21.50 3.78
C ASN A 660 12.13 21.80 2.32
N PHE A 661 13.14 22.65 2.09
CA PHE A 661 13.67 22.92 0.76
C PHE A 661 14.85 22.01 0.39
N ALA A 662 15.44 21.32 1.37
CA ALA A 662 16.59 20.46 1.13
C ALA A 662 16.18 19.10 0.54
N GLN A 663 17.06 18.54 -0.30
CA GLN A 663 16.83 17.26 -0.98
C GLN A 663 16.71 16.10 0.02
N SER A 664 16.26 14.93 -0.47
CA SER A 664 16.36 13.68 0.30
C SER A 664 17.82 13.29 0.48
N GLY A 665 18.13 12.60 1.58
CA GLY A 665 19.49 12.30 1.97
C GLY A 665 20.34 13.52 2.34
N THR A 666 19.73 14.67 2.68
CA THR A 666 20.41 15.73 3.46
C THR A 666 20.47 15.28 4.92
N THR A 667 21.57 15.57 5.60
CA THR A 667 21.74 15.30 7.04
C THR A 667 21.32 16.52 7.85
N ILE A 668 20.31 16.35 8.70
CA ILE A 668 19.83 17.37 9.64
C ILE A 668 20.40 17.06 11.01
N ILE A 669 21.00 18.05 11.67
CA ILE A 669 21.51 17.97 13.03
C ILE A 669 20.77 19.01 13.87
N GLU A 670 19.89 18.56 14.76
CA GLU A 670 19.19 19.43 15.70
C GLU A 670 19.94 19.50 17.02
N ILE A 671 20.37 20.71 17.37
CA ILE A 671 20.88 21.04 18.70
C ILE A 671 19.67 21.31 19.61
N MET A 672 19.42 20.41 20.56
CA MET A 672 18.19 20.39 21.38
C MET A 672 18.44 20.86 22.83
N PRO A 673 18.12 22.11 23.17
CA PRO A 673 18.27 22.62 24.54
C PRO A 673 17.20 22.04 25.49
N TYR A 674 17.61 21.54 26.66
CA TYR A 674 16.72 20.99 27.70
C TYR A 674 17.18 21.36 29.13
N THR A 675 16.31 21.18 30.13
CA THR A 675 16.56 21.43 31.55
C THR A 675 17.01 20.17 32.29
N SER A 676 17.95 20.29 33.25
CA SER A 676 18.53 19.14 33.96
C SER A 676 17.67 18.56 35.08
N ASP A 677 16.76 19.36 35.63
CA ASP A 677 15.92 19.04 36.79
C ASP A 677 14.60 18.32 36.43
N THR A 678 14.28 18.24 35.14
CA THR A 678 12.94 17.91 34.68
C THR A 678 12.95 17.13 33.37
N SER A 679 12.13 16.07 33.31
CA SER A 679 11.76 15.39 32.05
C SER A 679 10.80 16.22 31.18
N SER A 680 10.57 17.49 31.52
CA SER A 680 9.90 18.45 30.66
C SER A 680 10.86 18.97 29.60
N LEU A 681 10.67 18.47 28.38
CA LEU A 681 10.84 19.27 27.17
C LEU A 681 10.30 20.70 27.41
N PRO A 682 10.88 21.75 26.77
CA PRO A 682 10.29 23.09 26.78
C PRO A 682 8.82 23.15 26.31
N MET A 683 8.32 22.08 25.67
CA MET A 683 6.90 21.82 25.46
C MET A 683 6.56 20.35 25.71
N THR A 684 5.92 20.03 26.83
CA THR A 684 5.22 18.76 27.03
C THR A 684 3.90 18.76 26.25
N CYS A 685 3.86 18.14 25.08
CA CYS A 685 2.61 17.95 24.34
C CYS A 685 1.89 16.67 24.81
N SER A 686 0.78 16.85 25.53
CA SER A 686 -0.19 15.77 25.78
C SER A 686 -0.96 15.45 24.49
N MET A 687 -0.61 14.36 23.82
CA MET A 687 -1.49 13.78 22.80
C MET A 687 -2.46 12.83 23.50
N PHE A 688 -3.76 13.08 23.38
CA PHE A 688 -4.76 12.36 24.18
C PHE A 688 -5.22 11.04 23.53
N ARG A 689 -5.06 10.85 22.21
CA ARG A 689 -5.53 9.64 21.50
C ARG A 689 -4.54 9.10 20.45
N PRO A 690 -4.66 7.81 20.05
CA PRO A 690 -3.89 7.25 18.95
C PRO A 690 -4.25 7.86 17.59
N GLU A 691 -5.52 8.23 17.37
CA GLU A 691 -5.96 8.92 16.15
C GLU A 691 -5.49 10.40 16.07
N ASP A 692 -5.09 11.01 17.19
CA ASP A 692 -4.60 12.40 17.26
C ASP A 692 -3.10 12.50 16.90
N ILE A 693 -2.64 11.92 15.76
CA ILE A 693 -1.22 12.00 15.35
C ILE A 693 -0.88 13.40 14.82
N LYS A 694 -0.82 14.34 15.75
CA LYS A 694 -0.19 15.65 15.59
C LYS A 694 1.30 15.50 15.84
N ALA A 695 2.11 16.12 15.01
CA ALA A 695 3.54 16.17 15.24
C ALA A 695 3.76 17.02 16.50
N CYS A 696 4.24 16.40 17.58
CA CYS A 696 4.57 17.10 18.82
C CYS A 696 5.51 18.25 18.47
N ALA A 697 5.22 19.47 18.90
CA ALA A 697 5.98 20.64 18.42
C ALA A 697 7.46 20.64 18.91
N GLY A 698 7.81 19.79 19.89
CA GLY A 698 9.22 19.50 20.25
C GLY A 698 9.91 18.45 19.35
N TYR A 699 9.14 17.62 18.63
CA TYR A 699 9.60 16.59 17.68
C TYR A 699 9.15 16.85 16.23
N ILE A 700 8.63 18.05 15.96
CA ILE A 700 8.15 18.44 14.63
C ILE A 700 9.27 18.31 13.62
N LEU A 701 10.44 18.94 13.86
CA LEU A 701 11.58 18.98 12.94
C LEU A 701 12.10 17.57 12.60
N TYR A 702 12.18 16.68 13.58
CA TYR A 702 12.43 15.24 13.38
C TYR A 702 11.41 14.62 12.42
N THR A 703 10.12 14.84 12.68
CA THR A 703 9.02 14.32 11.87
C THR A 703 9.11 14.83 10.42
N GLN A 704 9.32 16.14 10.22
CA GLN A 704 9.50 16.77 8.90
C GLN A 704 10.64 16.12 8.12
N ALA A 705 11.82 16.01 8.73
CA ALA A 705 12.99 15.44 8.09
C ALA A 705 12.76 14.00 7.63
N ARG A 706 12.14 13.15 8.46
CA ARG A 706 11.86 11.76 8.08
C ARG A 706 10.80 11.62 6.99
N LEU A 707 9.74 12.43 7.02
CA LEU A 707 8.75 12.50 5.93
C LEU A 707 9.40 12.91 4.59
N LEU A 708 10.45 13.74 4.63
CA LEU A 708 11.23 14.19 3.48
C LEU A 708 12.37 13.24 3.08
N ASN A 709 12.46 12.07 3.70
CA ASN A 709 13.54 11.08 3.54
C ASN A 709 14.94 11.71 3.74
N GLN A 710 15.10 12.42 4.85
CA GLN A 710 16.38 12.99 5.31
C GLN A 710 16.94 12.17 6.48
N SER A 711 18.26 12.23 6.67
CA SER A 711 18.92 11.71 7.86
C SER A 711 18.76 12.75 8.97
N TYR A 712 18.45 12.32 10.20
CA TYR A 712 18.19 13.23 11.32
C TYR A 712 18.95 12.80 12.55
N TRP A 713 19.73 13.69 13.11
CA TRP A 713 20.50 13.51 14.33
C TRP A 713 20.02 14.49 15.38
N ILE A 714 19.84 14.01 16.61
CA ILE A 714 19.51 14.84 17.77
C ILE A 714 20.70 14.94 18.71
N LEU A 715 21.05 16.18 19.07
CA LEU A 715 22.20 16.51 19.90
C LEU A 715 21.74 17.37 21.10
N PRO A 716 21.32 16.75 22.22
CA PRO A 716 20.74 17.47 23.33
C PRO A 716 21.79 18.10 24.25
N PHE A 717 21.54 19.32 24.72
CA PHE A 717 22.39 20.05 25.68
C PHE A 717 21.58 20.65 26.84
N VAL A 718 22.14 20.56 28.04
CA VAL A 718 21.59 21.20 29.25
C VAL A 718 21.73 22.72 29.15
N ILE A 719 20.65 23.45 29.42
CA ILE A 719 20.66 24.91 29.54
C ILE A 719 21.00 25.37 30.95
N ASN A 720 21.66 26.53 31.04
CA ASN A 720 21.95 27.25 32.27
C ASN A 720 20.71 28.04 32.77
N ALA A 721 20.86 28.76 33.89
CA ALA A 721 19.80 29.60 34.46
C ALA A 721 19.24 30.66 33.48
N ASP A 722 20.09 31.21 32.60
CA ASP A 722 19.70 32.17 31.54
C ASP A 722 19.08 31.49 30.30
N LYS A 723 18.83 30.18 30.37
CA LYS A 723 18.31 29.33 29.31
C LYS A 723 19.23 29.19 28.09
N ASN A 724 20.53 29.46 28.24
CA ASN A 724 21.57 29.35 27.23
C ASN A 724 22.51 28.17 27.53
N PHE A 725 23.38 27.77 26.59
CA PHE A 725 24.21 26.57 26.77
C PHE A 725 25.57 26.68 26.09
N ASN A 726 26.51 25.84 26.53
CA ASN A 726 27.76 25.59 25.80
C ASN A 726 27.63 24.29 25.02
N VAL A 727 28.11 24.28 23.77
CA VAL A 727 28.25 23.04 22.99
C VAL A 727 29.55 22.35 23.38
N ASP A 728 29.48 21.06 23.73
CA ASP A 728 30.66 20.20 23.83
C ASP A 728 31.21 19.95 22.42
N THR A 729 32.35 20.56 22.11
CA THR A 729 33.04 20.43 20.83
C THR A 729 33.61 19.03 20.59
N THR A 730 33.96 18.29 21.64
CA THR A 730 34.44 16.90 21.55
C THR A 730 33.29 15.97 21.17
N ARG A 731 32.13 16.15 21.80
CA ARG A 731 30.89 15.43 21.46
C ARG A 731 30.44 15.72 20.02
N LEU A 732 30.49 17.00 19.61
CA LEU A 732 30.18 17.41 18.24
C LEU A 732 31.16 16.80 17.22
N GLN A 733 32.45 16.71 17.53
CA GLN A 733 33.44 16.14 16.63
C GLN A 733 33.25 14.62 16.46
N LYS A 734 32.95 13.90 17.56
CA LYS A 734 32.54 12.48 17.52
C LYS A 734 31.26 12.23 16.71
N LEU A 735 30.32 13.18 16.69
CA LEU A 735 29.14 13.11 15.83
C LEU A 735 29.53 13.26 14.35
N PHE A 736 30.42 14.19 14.03
CA PHE A 736 30.89 14.37 12.64
C PHE A 736 31.71 13.20 12.11
N ASP A 737 32.42 12.45 12.95
CA ASP A 737 33.09 11.21 12.52
C ASP A 737 32.10 10.05 12.24
N GLN A 738 30.80 10.23 12.51
CA GLN A 738 29.72 9.28 12.18
C GLN A 738 28.89 9.68 10.94
N ILE A 739 29.19 10.82 10.30
CA ILE A 739 28.38 11.44 9.21
C ILE A 739 29.17 11.52 7.89
#